data_AF-A0A6N7P3H9-F1
#
_entry.id   AF-A0A6N7P3H9-F1
#
_cell.length_a   1.000
_cell.length_b   1.000
_cell.length_c   1.000
_cell.angle_alpha   90.00
_cell.angle_beta   90.00
_cell.angle_gamma   90.00
#
_symmetry.space_group_name_H-M   'P 1'
#
loop_
_entity.id
_entity.type
_entity.pdbx_description
1 polymer ?
#
loop_
_entity_poly.entity_id
_entity_poly.type
_entity_poly.pdbx_seq_one_letter_code
_entity_poly.pdbx_strand_id
1 'polypeptide(L)'
;MLNKNVIGIFLLLLFPWCASAQTITPLKGFTGIKGQVFDGVMKKPLSARIEVRDTAQKIQATYYYKNKLEGIFTEEDGTFSIPLKPGVYGIKIVHGIDHLIQEHTFTVKENEGVKAVIFLQPWINLKQRGWLNGDGHAHLYSDKKSNDTIPRQVRKICLAQGVDFISACQGWGGFNDNTWRAAYAKVSDDKFNLYYGAEMPKYRTGHVWWLGLSSTLGNFENLMDTVYENQYYQAFQHTEWDYSWLKFKFIPDVEVIPRYSKSQDAMAIIAHPTSWWMQQRGDISKYTTNVVGNLSFGLLSGNIWSGMTVMGYMNDNYYYQNIWFHLLNEGYIMPPFSELDGGYPDDNKFYYGQVRTYYLASSAASVDGIRDAVRKGHTFVTSGPAILADIDNQYQVGDVVPLNGNTNKLHINAYASGDPADHLSYVVVFRNGKVFRLWDLRDKKPREFSETLSLSEKENAWYVVKAYGREAWDKPENIDVMAYCDAAEKSAVQQGFPGGRHSVAITSPFYFRFANEVRPRPLQSKIDLTVVSPATGKPVDGQVDVMLTGEKINSFRLINGRAQFSMPVNALLKISAAGYPTITRGLYTDYVPYLNILERIANGKWREKDNWKNTINGGQVPWSVFEFEKTKAVLSAVKWEIKFEANEREGLWKDFDGLF
;
A
#
# COMPACT_ATOMS: atom_id res chain seq x y z
N MET A 1 -16.72 -17.54 -52.17
CA MET A 1 -16.26 -16.29 -52.80
C MET A 1 -16.60 -15.13 -51.87
N LEU A 2 -15.65 -14.21 -51.72
CA LEU A 2 -15.70 -12.94 -50.97
C LEU A 2 -15.56 -12.99 -49.44
N ASN A 3 -14.28 -13.14 -49.06
CA ASN A 3 -13.64 -12.61 -47.86
C ASN A 3 -13.99 -11.12 -47.64
N LYS A 4 -14.37 -10.72 -46.42
CA LYS A 4 -14.29 -9.34 -45.95
C LYS A 4 -13.48 -9.28 -44.67
N ASN A 5 -12.16 -9.16 -44.85
CA ASN A 5 -11.23 -8.68 -43.84
C ASN A 5 -11.55 -7.22 -43.54
N VAL A 6 -12.11 -6.94 -42.37
CA VAL A 6 -12.11 -5.58 -41.80
C VAL A 6 -10.82 -5.45 -41.00
N ILE A 7 -9.75 -5.03 -41.68
CA ILE A 7 -8.53 -4.55 -41.05
C ILE A 7 -8.89 -3.18 -40.46
N GLY A 8 -9.15 -3.14 -39.15
CA GLY A 8 -9.23 -1.90 -38.39
C GLY A 8 -7.85 -1.28 -38.31
N ILE A 9 -7.52 -0.41 -39.28
CA ILE A 9 -6.39 0.50 -39.19
C ILE A 9 -6.74 1.51 -38.09
N PHE A 10 -6.17 1.36 -36.90
CA PHE A 10 -6.07 2.47 -35.96
C PHE A 10 -5.18 3.52 -36.62
N LEU A 11 -5.81 4.51 -37.25
CA LEU A 11 -5.15 5.77 -37.52
C LEU A 11 -4.78 6.37 -36.15
N LEU A 12 -3.51 6.25 -35.78
CA LEU A 12 -2.84 7.18 -34.90
C LEU A 12 -3.00 8.57 -35.54
N LEU A 13 -4.06 9.28 -35.15
CA LEU A 13 -4.18 10.71 -35.37
C LEU A 13 -3.08 11.37 -34.53
N LEU A 14 -1.89 11.45 -35.12
CA LEU A 14 -0.86 12.40 -34.72
C LEU A 14 -1.45 13.78 -34.96
N PHE A 15 -2.17 14.32 -33.98
CA PHE A 15 -2.46 15.74 -33.94
C PHE A 15 -1.10 16.46 -33.97
N PRO A 16 -0.86 17.38 -34.91
CA PRO A 16 0.33 18.21 -34.86
C PRO A 16 0.24 18.99 -33.56
N TRP A 17 1.14 18.69 -32.62
CA TRP A 17 1.29 19.45 -31.40
C TRP A 17 1.71 20.88 -31.78
N CYS A 18 0.75 21.79 -31.89
CA CYS A 18 1.05 23.22 -31.81
C CYS A 18 1.50 23.50 -30.38
N ALA A 19 2.81 23.35 -30.14
CA ALA A 19 3.45 23.81 -28.91
C ALA A 19 3.01 25.26 -28.70
N SER A 20 2.22 25.48 -27.65
CA SER A 20 1.76 26.83 -27.37
C SER A 20 2.93 27.65 -26.87
N ALA A 21 3.09 28.84 -27.44
CA ALA A 21 4.23 29.68 -27.17
C ALA A 21 4.31 30.00 -25.67
N GLN A 22 5.37 29.52 -25.03
CA GLN A 22 5.77 29.95 -23.70
C GLN A 22 6.18 31.42 -23.82
N THR A 23 5.77 32.28 -22.88
CA THR A 23 6.21 33.69 -22.90
C THR A 23 6.87 34.07 -21.59
N ILE A 24 8.12 34.53 -21.67
CA ILE A 24 8.84 35.15 -20.57
C ILE A 24 9.22 36.56 -21.03
N THR A 25 8.57 37.56 -20.46
CA THR A 25 8.72 38.96 -20.88
C THR A 25 9.16 39.83 -19.71
N PRO A 26 9.88 40.94 -19.95
CA PRO A 26 10.25 41.88 -18.88
C PRO A 26 9.05 42.39 -18.07
N LEU A 27 9.24 42.54 -16.76
CA LEU A 27 8.25 43.05 -15.81
C LEU A 27 8.87 44.17 -14.97
N LYS A 28 8.55 45.42 -15.33
CA LYS A 28 8.99 46.61 -14.58
C LYS A 28 8.29 46.70 -13.22
N GLY A 29 8.98 47.24 -12.22
CA GLY A 29 8.42 47.48 -10.88
C GLY A 29 8.45 46.27 -9.94
N PHE A 30 9.15 45.20 -10.31
CA PHE A 30 9.29 43.99 -9.50
C PHE A 30 10.65 43.35 -9.76
N THR A 31 11.36 42.92 -8.73
CA THR A 31 12.65 42.22 -8.86
C THR A 31 12.44 40.73 -8.56
N GLY A 32 12.27 39.92 -9.62
CA GLY A 32 12.00 38.48 -9.50
C GLY A 32 11.26 37.91 -10.69
N ILE A 33 10.54 36.81 -10.47
CA ILE A 33 9.62 36.22 -11.46
C ILE A 33 8.18 36.18 -10.92
N LYS A 34 7.21 36.60 -11.72
CA LYS A 34 5.77 36.34 -11.52
C LYS A 34 5.23 35.59 -12.70
N GLY A 35 4.30 34.66 -12.49
CA GLY A 35 3.73 33.95 -13.62
C GLY A 35 2.49 33.16 -13.32
N GLN A 36 2.01 32.48 -14.35
CA GLN A 36 0.88 31.57 -14.28
C GLN A 36 1.11 30.35 -15.18
N VAL A 37 0.73 29.18 -14.68
CA VAL A 37 0.84 27.89 -15.38
C VAL A 37 -0.53 27.45 -15.89
N PHE A 38 -0.54 26.86 -17.09
CA PHE A 38 -1.74 26.40 -17.78
C PHE A 38 -1.55 24.98 -18.33
N ASP A 39 -2.65 24.26 -18.48
CA ASP A 39 -2.69 23.03 -19.25
C ASP A 39 -2.50 23.34 -20.75
N GLY A 40 -1.60 22.59 -21.38
CA GLY A 40 -1.17 22.78 -22.75
C GLY A 40 -2.24 22.51 -23.80
N VAL A 41 -3.27 21.72 -23.48
CA VAL A 41 -4.35 21.34 -24.40
C VAL A 41 -5.64 22.07 -24.02
N MET A 42 -6.09 21.95 -22.76
CA MET A 42 -7.31 22.53 -22.25
C MET A 42 -7.25 24.06 -22.09
N LYS A 43 -6.04 24.64 -22.04
CA LYS A 43 -5.82 26.08 -21.80
C LYS A 43 -6.39 26.60 -20.49
N LYS A 44 -6.64 25.70 -19.54
CA LYS A 44 -7.13 26.05 -18.21
C LYS A 44 -5.97 26.29 -17.26
N PRO A 45 -6.13 27.15 -16.23
CA PRO A 45 -5.16 27.28 -15.15
C PRO A 45 -4.81 25.92 -14.55
N LEU A 46 -3.52 25.70 -14.28
CA LEU A 46 -2.99 24.43 -13.80
C LEU A 46 -2.03 24.68 -12.63
N SER A 47 -2.32 24.10 -11.47
CA SER A 47 -1.41 24.13 -10.32
C SER A 47 -0.14 23.32 -10.63
N ALA A 48 1.02 23.77 -10.18
CA ALA A 48 2.30 23.13 -10.47
C ALA A 48 3.32 23.31 -9.33
N ARG A 49 4.33 22.44 -9.31
CA ARG A 49 5.55 22.62 -8.52
C ARG A 49 6.59 23.38 -9.34
N ILE A 50 7.26 24.34 -8.72
CA ILE A 50 8.22 25.24 -9.35
C ILE A 50 9.56 25.16 -8.62
N GLU A 51 10.61 24.81 -9.35
CA GLU A 51 12.00 24.91 -8.88
C GLU A 51 12.68 26.07 -9.60
N VAL A 52 13.28 27.00 -8.85
CA VAL A 52 14.10 28.08 -9.41
C VAL A 52 15.54 27.92 -8.92
N ARG A 53 16.50 27.87 -9.84
CA ARG A 53 17.93 27.72 -9.53
C ARG A 53 18.74 28.88 -10.09
N ASP A 54 19.78 29.29 -9.37
CA ASP A 54 20.79 30.19 -9.93
C ASP A 54 21.80 29.44 -10.81
N THR A 55 22.76 30.16 -11.37
CA THR A 55 23.82 29.58 -12.21
C THR A 55 24.74 28.60 -11.46
N ALA A 56 24.75 28.64 -10.12
CA ALA A 56 25.46 27.67 -9.27
C ALA A 56 24.58 26.45 -8.90
N GLN A 57 23.43 26.27 -9.55
CA GLN A 57 22.44 25.21 -9.30
C GLN A 57 21.81 25.25 -7.90
N LYS A 58 21.97 26.35 -7.17
CA LYS A 58 21.38 26.49 -5.83
C LYS A 58 19.88 26.80 -5.97
N ILE A 59 19.05 25.98 -5.33
CA ILE A 59 17.61 26.20 -5.24
C ILE A 59 17.31 27.48 -4.45
N GLN A 60 16.42 28.33 -4.99
CA GLN A 60 16.13 29.64 -4.41
C GLN A 60 15.02 29.60 -3.34
N ALA A 61 14.09 28.65 -3.47
CA ALA A 61 13.04 28.43 -2.48
C ALA A 61 12.57 26.98 -2.52
N THR A 62 12.27 26.42 -1.34
CA THR A 62 11.73 25.07 -1.19
C THR A 62 10.70 25.07 -0.07
N TYR A 63 9.57 24.37 -0.28
CA TYR A 63 8.59 24.13 0.78
C TYR A 63 9.05 23.03 1.75
N TYR A 64 9.43 21.85 1.25
CA TYR A 64 9.89 20.75 2.10
C TYR A 64 11.31 21.01 2.64
N TYR A 65 11.46 20.98 3.95
CA TYR A 65 12.70 21.22 4.66
C TYR A 65 13.81 20.22 4.24
N LYS A 66 15.08 20.62 4.40
CA LYS A 66 16.28 19.82 4.00
C LYS A 66 16.25 19.33 2.53
N ASN A 67 15.52 20.02 1.65
CA ASN A 67 15.41 19.70 0.22
C ASN A 67 14.95 18.24 -0.05
N LYS A 68 14.02 17.71 0.76
CA LYS A 68 13.42 16.38 0.51
C LYS A 68 12.65 16.32 -0.82
N LEU A 69 12.01 17.43 -1.16
CA LEU A 69 11.47 17.72 -2.48
C LEU A 69 11.74 19.19 -2.75
N GLU A 70 12.49 19.51 -3.80
CA GLU A 70 12.89 20.88 -4.11
C GLU A 70 11.74 21.71 -4.67
N GLY A 71 11.80 23.04 -4.51
CA GLY A 71 10.84 23.95 -5.09
C GLY A 71 9.60 24.24 -4.22
N ILE A 72 8.75 25.11 -4.76
CA ILE A 72 7.52 25.60 -4.13
C ILE A 72 6.29 25.21 -4.95
N PHE A 73 5.10 25.40 -4.40
CA PHE A 73 3.83 25.11 -5.08
C PHE A 73 3.14 26.41 -5.47
N THR A 74 2.60 26.47 -6.69
CA THR A 74 1.74 27.57 -7.14
C THR A 74 0.46 27.64 -6.33
N GLU A 75 -0.29 28.74 -6.45
CA GLU A 75 -1.71 28.74 -6.08
C GLU A 75 -2.53 27.78 -6.96
N GLU A 76 -3.78 27.49 -6.57
CA GLU A 76 -4.64 26.54 -7.30
C GLU A 76 -4.95 26.98 -8.74
N ASP A 77 -4.88 28.28 -9.03
CA ASP A 77 -5.00 28.84 -10.37
C ASP A 77 -3.66 28.90 -11.13
N GLY A 78 -2.64 28.20 -10.65
CA GLY A 78 -1.31 28.14 -11.27
C GLY A 78 -0.48 29.41 -11.12
N THR A 79 -0.95 30.42 -10.39
CA THR A 79 -0.19 31.67 -10.20
C THR A 79 0.95 31.50 -9.19
N PHE A 80 2.04 32.26 -9.41
CA PHE A 80 3.20 32.29 -8.52
C PHE A 80 3.93 33.63 -8.58
N SER A 81 4.66 33.95 -7.51
CA SER A 81 5.49 35.15 -7.39
C SER A 81 6.70 34.85 -6.51
N ILE A 82 7.90 34.92 -7.08
CA ILE A 82 9.16 34.63 -6.39
C ILE A 82 10.07 35.86 -6.51
N PRO A 83 10.25 36.63 -5.41
CA PRO A 83 11.26 37.67 -5.35
C PRO A 83 12.66 37.05 -5.49
N LEU A 84 13.50 37.65 -6.33
CA LEU A 84 14.87 37.18 -6.57
C LEU A 84 15.82 38.37 -6.57
N LYS A 85 17.11 38.10 -6.38
CA LYS A 85 18.15 39.13 -6.59
C LYS A 85 18.39 39.29 -8.10
N PRO A 86 19.00 40.40 -8.55
CA PRO A 86 19.47 40.51 -9.92
C PRO A 86 20.44 39.37 -10.26
N GLY A 87 20.25 38.71 -11.40
CA GLY A 87 20.99 37.51 -11.77
C GLY A 87 20.33 36.71 -12.90
N VAL A 88 20.99 35.63 -13.29
CA VAL A 88 20.48 34.67 -14.27
C VAL A 88 20.00 33.42 -13.54
N TYR A 89 18.82 32.94 -13.92
CA TYR A 89 18.14 31.83 -13.26
C TYR A 89 17.59 30.83 -14.26
N GLY A 90 17.49 29.57 -13.85
CA GLY A 90 16.67 28.54 -14.48
C GLY A 90 15.38 28.32 -13.68
N ILE A 91 14.28 28.03 -14.36
CA ILE A 91 13.01 27.60 -13.77
C ILE A 91 12.61 26.24 -14.34
N LYS A 92 12.25 25.28 -13.49
CA LYS A 92 11.68 23.97 -13.82
C LYS A 92 10.25 23.90 -13.27
N ILE A 93 9.29 23.52 -14.11
CA ILE A 93 7.86 23.49 -13.80
C ILE A 93 7.33 22.07 -13.99
N VAL A 94 6.73 21.52 -12.95
CA VAL A 94 6.34 20.10 -12.86
C VAL A 94 4.87 19.97 -12.45
N HIS A 95 4.14 19.06 -13.09
CA HIS A 95 2.78 18.64 -12.69
C HIS A 95 2.65 17.12 -12.86
N GLY A 96 2.73 16.37 -11.75
CA GLY A 96 2.60 14.91 -11.78
C GLY A 96 3.65 14.20 -12.66
N ILE A 97 3.39 12.92 -12.96
CA ILE A 97 4.23 12.11 -13.85
C ILE A 97 3.70 12.09 -15.29
N ASP A 98 2.48 12.56 -15.49
CA ASP A 98 1.71 12.44 -16.73
C ASP A 98 1.68 13.73 -17.55
N HIS A 99 2.46 14.74 -17.17
CA HIS A 99 2.74 15.95 -17.96
C HIS A 99 4.24 16.10 -18.20
N LEU A 100 4.59 16.65 -19.36
CA LEU A 100 5.97 17.00 -19.68
C LEU A 100 6.43 18.20 -18.87
N ILE A 101 7.57 18.05 -18.21
CA ILE A 101 8.23 19.15 -17.50
C ILE A 101 8.67 20.22 -18.49
N GLN A 102 8.57 21.48 -18.09
CA GLN A 102 9.11 22.63 -18.84
C GLN A 102 10.28 23.27 -18.08
N GLU A 103 11.33 23.61 -18.82
CA GLU A 103 12.51 24.28 -18.29
C GLU A 103 12.83 25.53 -19.11
N HIS A 104 13.10 26.64 -18.44
CA HIS A 104 13.42 27.92 -19.07
C HIS A 104 14.51 28.67 -18.31
N THR A 105 15.24 29.54 -19.02
CA THR A 105 16.19 30.47 -18.42
C THR A 105 15.69 31.89 -18.51
N PHE A 106 15.95 32.71 -17.51
CA PHE A 106 15.57 34.12 -17.49
C PHE A 106 16.57 34.97 -16.71
N THR A 107 16.55 36.28 -16.98
CA THR A 107 17.41 37.25 -16.32
C THR A 107 16.56 38.22 -15.52
N VAL A 108 16.92 38.43 -14.26
CA VAL A 108 16.33 39.45 -13.38
C VAL A 108 17.32 40.62 -13.28
N LYS A 109 16.83 41.84 -13.49
CA LYS A 109 17.57 43.08 -13.25
C LYS A 109 16.96 43.84 -12.07
N GLU A 110 17.67 44.84 -11.59
CA GLU A 110 17.16 45.73 -10.55
C GLU A 110 15.88 46.44 -11.01
N ASN A 111 14.80 46.29 -10.23
CA ASN A 111 13.46 46.83 -10.51
C ASN A 111 12.84 46.41 -11.86
N GLU A 112 13.41 45.39 -12.51
CA GLU A 112 12.93 44.80 -13.78
C GLU A 112 13.14 43.28 -13.75
N GLY A 113 12.12 42.58 -13.28
CA GLY A 113 12.02 41.13 -13.26
C GLY A 113 11.38 40.59 -14.54
N VAL A 114 10.73 39.43 -14.44
CA VAL A 114 10.04 38.82 -15.57
C VAL A 114 8.62 38.37 -15.23
N LYS A 115 7.74 38.42 -16.24
CA LYS A 115 6.42 37.81 -16.26
C LYS A 115 6.48 36.55 -17.10
N ALA A 116 6.02 35.42 -16.56
CA ALA A 116 6.00 34.13 -17.24
C ALA A 116 4.57 33.61 -17.46
N VAL A 117 4.26 33.15 -18.66
CA VAL A 117 3.06 32.37 -18.99
C VAL A 117 3.53 31.04 -19.54
N ILE A 118 3.24 29.96 -18.80
CA ILE A 118 3.80 28.63 -19.05
C ILE A 118 2.69 27.61 -19.31
N PHE A 119 2.84 26.77 -20.33
CA PHE A 119 1.93 25.69 -20.70
C PHE A 119 2.61 24.32 -20.51
N LEU A 120 2.06 23.45 -19.67
CA LEU A 120 2.54 22.07 -19.54
C LEU A 120 1.77 21.16 -20.50
N GLN A 121 2.48 20.46 -21.37
CA GLN A 121 1.86 19.53 -22.31
C GLN A 121 1.59 18.18 -21.62
N PRO A 122 0.41 17.58 -21.79
CA PRO A 122 0.18 16.21 -21.32
C PRO A 122 1.14 15.21 -21.97
N TRP A 123 1.57 14.20 -21.23
CA TRP A 123 2.47 13.14 -21.67
C TRP A 123 1.71 11.83 -21.96
N ILE A 124 1.05 11.24 -20.96
CA ILE A 124 0.41 9.90 -21.08
C ILE A 124 -1.12 9.98 -21.10
N ASN A 125 -1.70 11.10 -20.63
CA ASN A 125 -3.15 11.31 -20.51
C ASN A 125 -3.87 10.22 -19.69
N LEU A 126 -3.29 9.80 -18.56
CA LEU A 126 -3.80 8.69 -17.73
C LEU A 126 -5.25 8.93 -17.27
N LYS A 127 -5.57 10.14 -16.79
CA LYS A 127 -6.92 10.52 -16.35
C LYS A 127 -7.97 10.39 -17.45
N GLN A 128 -7.64 10.76 -18.69
CA GLN A 128 -8.54 10.63 -19.85
C GLN A 128 -8.76 9.17 -20.25
N ARG A 129 -7.83 8.27 -19.88
CA ARG A 129 -7.94 6.82 -20.04
C ARG A 129 -8.63 6.13 -18.85
N GLY A 130 -9.20 6.89 -17.92
CA GLY A 130 -9.91 6.36 -16.74
C GLY A 130 -9.02 6.02 -15.54
N TRP A 131 -7.73 6.37 -15.58
CA TRP A 131 -6.83 6.12 -14.47
C TRP A 131 -6.80 7.31 -13.51
N LEU A 132 -7.24 7.10 -12.28
CA LEU A 132 -7.13 8.07 -11.18
C LEU A 132 -5.96 7.69 -10.29
N ASN A 133 -5.27 8.65 -9.71
CA ASN A 133 -4.16 8.39 -8.81
C ASN A 133 -4.35 8.96 -7.42
N GLY A 134 -3.86 8.22 -6.43
CA GLY A 134 -3.92 8.68 -5.06
C GLY A 134 -3.10 7.82 -4.11
N ASP A 135 -3.14 8.22 -2.85
CA ASP A 135 -2.52 7.52 -1.74
C ASP A 135 -3.58 7.13 -0.69
N GLY A 136 -3.61 5.85 -0.34
CA GLY A 136 -4.56 5.31 0.64
C GLY A 136 -4.09 5.44 2.09
N HIS A 137 -2.85 5.83 2.33
CA HIS A 137 -2.25 5.85 3.65
C HIS A 137 -1.44 7.13 3.89
N ALA A 138 -2.15 8.24 4.07
CA ALA A 138 -1.56 9.54 4.35
C ALA A 138 -1.77 9.97 5.81
N HIS A 139 -0.74 10.58 6.39
CA HIS A 139 -0.83 11.21 7.70
C HIS A 139 -0.76 12.73 7.61
N LEU A 140 -1.90 13.37 7.92
CA LEU A 140 -2.01 14.80 8.16
C LEU A 140 -1.63 15.07 9.64
N TYR A 141 -0.35 15.00 10.03
CA TYR A 141 -0.02 15.25 11.45
C TYR A 141 -0.51 16.65 11.83
N SER A 142 -1.56 16.70 12.63
CA SER A 142 -2.14 17.93 13.14
C SER A 142 -2.45 17.76 14.61
N ASP A 143 -2.30 18.85 15.34
CA ASP A 143 -2.60 18.99 16.75
C ASP A 143 -4.01 18.51 17.11
N LYS A 144 -4.27 18.33 18.42
CA LYS A 144 -5.57 17.98 19.01
C LYS A 144 -6.72 19.00 18.76
N LYS A 145 -6.58 19.92 17.78
CA LYS A 145 -7.56 20.98 17.42
C LYS A 145 -7.80 21.03 15.91
N SER A 146 -9.07 21.10 15.51
CA SER A 146 -9.48 21.17 14.10
C SER A 146 -9.04 22.52 13.53
N ASN A 147 -8.30 22.48 12.43
CA ASN A 147 -7.95 23.66 11.65
C ASN A 147 -7.99 23.33 10.15
N ASP A 148 -8.69 24.15 9.37
CA ASP A 148 -8.79 24.04 7.90
C ASP A 148 -7.45 24.33 7.19
N THR A 149 -6.43 24.89 7.87
CA THR A 149 -5.11 25.22 7.27
C THR A 149 -4.40 24.00 6.71
N ILE A 150 -4.29 22.91 7.47
CA ILE A 150 -3.54 21.72 7.04
C ILE A 150 -4.22 21.05 5.83
N PRO A 151 -5.54 20.76 5.86
CA PRO A 151 -6.25 20.23 4.70
C PRO A 151 -6.11 21.12 3.44
N ARG A 152 -6.15 22.45 3.58
CA ARG A 152 -5.94 23.38 2.44
C ARG A 152 -4.51 23.32 1.90
N GLN A 153 -3.52 23.24 2.77
CA GLN A 153 -2.11 23.11 2.35
C GLN A 153 -1.88 21.77 1.64
N VAL A 154 -2.43 20.68 2.17
CA VAL A 154 -2.37 19.35 1.56
C VAL A 154 -2.99 19.36 0.18
N ARG A 155 -4.18 19.95 0.02
CA ARG A 155 -4.83 20.14 -1.27
C ARG A 155 -3.93 20.90 -2.25
N LYS A 156 -3.34 22.02 -1.82
CA LYS A 156 -2.42 22.82 -2.65
C LYS A 156 -1.25 21.98 -3.17
N ILE A 157 -0.62 21.21 -2.29
CA ILE A 157 0.51 20.31 -2.64
C ILE A 157 0.03 19.22 -3.61
N CYS A 158 -1.08 18.54 -3.31
CA CYS A 158 -1.61 17.45 -4.12
C CYS A 158 -1.99 17.91 -5.53
N LEU A 159 -2.69 19.04 -5.66
CA LEU A 159 -3.04 19.62 -6.96
C LEU A 159 -1.80 19.98 -7.78
N ALA A 160 -0.79 20.59 -7.16
CA ALA A 160 0.47 20.94 -7.81
C ALA A 160 1.26 19.70 -8.27
N GLN A 161 1.10 18.59 -7.55
CA GLN A 161 1.73 17.30 -7.85
C GLN A 161 0.84 16.39 -8.71
N GLY A 162 -0.33 16.84 -9.18
CA GLY A 162 -1.26 16.03 -9.97
C GLY A 162 -1.78 14.78 -9.25
N VAL A 163 -1.98 14.84 -7.91
CA VAL A 163 -2.58 13.76 -7.11
C VAL A 163 -4.09 13.99 -7.04
N ASP A 164 -4.91 13.01 -7.46
CA ASP A 164 -6.38 13.17 -7.52
C ASP A 164 -7.05 13.01 -6.15
N PHE A 165 -6.50 12.15 -5.29
CA PHE A 165 -7.02 11.99 -3.93
C PHE A 165 -5.97 11.50 -2.94
N ILE A 166 -6.24 11.70 -1.65
CA ILE A 166 -5.58 10.96 -0.57
C ILE A 166 -6.60 10.49 0.47
N SER A 167 -6.29 9.42 1.19
CA SER A 167 -7.03 8.95 2.36
C SER A 167 -6.24 9.26 3.63
N ALA A 168 -6.79 10.14 4.47
CA ALA A 168 -6.16 10.61 5.69
C ALA A 168 -6.46 9.69 6.88
N CYS A 169 -5.44 8.99 7.38
CA CYS A 169 -5.55 7.99 8.45
C CYS A 169 -5.30 8.62 9.83
N GLN A 170 -6.20 9.49 10.30
CA GLN A 170 -5.98 10.37 11.47
C GLN A 170 -6.71 9.96 12.77
N GLY A 171 -7.05 8.67 12.94
CA GLY A 171 -7.88 8.22 14.06
C GLY A 171 -7.36 8.60 15.46
N TRP A 172 -6.04 8.66 15.65
CA TRP A 172 -5.40 9.07 16.92
C TRP A 172 -5.48 10.56 17.25
N GLY A 173 -5.86 11.43 16.30
CA GLY A 173 -5.88 12.88 16.50
C GLY A 173 -6.97 13.38 17.46
N GLY A 174 -7.88 12.49 17.89
CA GLY A 174 -8.87 12.78 18.95
C GLY A 174 -10.16 13.47 18.49
N PHE A 175 -10.38 13.64 17.18
CA PHE A 175 -11.70 14.04 16.65
C PHE A 175 -12.59 12.84 16.42
N ASN A 176 -13.90 13.03 16.56
CA ASN A 176 -14.85 12.05 16.06
C ASN A 176 -14.86 12.02 14.53
N ASP A 177 -15.26 10.87 13.98
CA ASP A 177 -15.23 10.58 12.54
C ASP A 177 -16.01 11.61 11.70
N ASN A 178 -17.18 12.04 12.19
CA ASN A 178 -18.02 13.03 11.50
C ASN A 178 -17.31 14.38 11.37
N THR A 179 -16.55 14.79 12.39
CA THR A 179 -15.80 16.05 12.37
C THR A 179 -14.66 15.98 11.36
N TRP A 180 -13.93 14.86 11.31
CA TRP A 180 -12.91 14.64 10.28
C TRP A 180 -13.50 14.69 8.87
N ARG A 181 -14.56 13.91 8.59
CA ARG A 181 -15.20 13.92 7.28
C ARG A 181 -15.73 15.30 6.89
N ALA A 182 -16.35 16.02 7.82
CA ALA A 182 -16.84 17.37 7.55
C ALA A 182 -15.70 18.34 7.21
N ALA A 183 -14.58 18.26 7.93
CA ALA A 183 -13.40 19.08 7.63
C ALA A 183 -12.80 18.75 6.25
N TYR A 184 -12.70 17.46 5.91
CA TYR A 184 -12.17 17.02 4.63
C TYR A 184 -13.08 17.39 3.47
N ALA A 185 -14.40 17.27 3.63
CA ALA A 185 -15.38 17.67 2.61
C ALA A 185 -15.29 19.15 2.21
N LYS A 186 -14.88 20.05 3.12
CA LYS A 186 -14.70 21.48 2.82
C LYS A 186 -13.58 21.78 1.82
N VAL A 187 -12.63 20.86 1.65
CA VAL A 187 -11.49 21.00 0.73
C VAL A 187 -11.53 19.98 -0.41
N SER A 188 -12.60 19.20 -0.51
CA SER A 188 -12.80 18.20 -1.57
C SER A 188 -13.74 18.73 -2.66
N ASP A 189 -13.39 18.47 -3.92
CA ASP A 189 -14.19 18.82 -5.10
C ASP A 189 -13.87 17.88 -6.28
N ASP A 190 -14.22 18.29 -7.50
CA ASP A 190 -13.97 17.54 -8.73
C ASP A 190 -12.49 17.46 -9.13
N LYS A 191 -11.63 18.31 -8.55
CA LYS A 191 -10.19 18.34 -8.84
C LYS A 191 -9.37 17.50 -7.87
N PHE A 192 -9.76 17.49 -6.59
CA PHE A 192 -9.07 16.76 -5.54
C PHE A 192 -10.04 16.30 -4.45
N ASN A 193 -9.88 15.06 -3.99
CA ASN A 193 -10.63 14.54 -2.86
C ASN A 193 -9.72 14.20 -1.66
N LEU A 194 -10.08 14.71 -0.50
CA LEU A 194 -9.55 14.27 0.78
C LEU A 194 -10.57 13.30 1.41
N TYR A 195 -10.21 12.03 1.48
CA TYR A 195 -11.04 10.99 2.08
C TYR A 195 -10.66 10.73 3.53
N TYR A 196 -11.65 10.29 4.30
CA TYR A 196 -11.44 9.75 5.62
C TYR A 196 -10.91 8.31 5.49
N GLY A 197 -9.84 8.03 6.22
CA GLY A 197 -9.28 6.69 6.40
C GLY A 197 -8.98 6.45 7.87
N ALA A 198 -8.49 5.25 8.15
CA ALA A 198 -7.92 4.91 9.44
C ALA A 198 -6.81 3.88 9.22
N GLU A 199 -5.79 3.91 10.07
CA GLU A 199 -4.78 2.87 10.18
C GLU A 199 -5.16 2.02 11.39
N MET A 200 -6.04 1.04 11.18
CA MET A 200 -6.58 0.16 12.23
C MET A 200 -7.06 -1.18 11.65
N PRO A 201 -7.14 -2.26 12.43
CA PRO A 201 -6.52 -2.38 13.73
C PRO A 201 -4.99 -2.22 13.62
N LYS A 202 -4.37 -1.56 14.59
CA LYS A 202 -2.92 -1.36 14.68
C LYS A 202 -2.34 -2.13 15.84
N TYR A 203 -1.77 -3.29 15.54
CA TYR A 203 -1.25 -4.22 16.53
C TYR A 203 0.25 -4.45 16.37
N ARG A 204 0.90 -4.99 17.42
CA ARG A 204 2.31 -5.42 17.35
C ARG A 204 2.58 -6.54 16.35
N THR A 205 1.53 -7.09 15.75
CA THR A 205 1.52 -8.17 14.76
C THR A 205 1.26 -7.65 13.34
N GLY A 206 1.31 -6.32 13.14
CA GLY A 206 1.02 -5.65 11.88
C GLY A 206 -0.34 -5.00 11.87
N HIS A 207 -0.69 -4.39 10.73
CA HIS A 207 -1.89 -3.58 10.60
C HIS A 207 -2.26 -3.27 9.16
N VAL A 208 -3.41 -2.60 9.01
CA VAL A 208 -3.98 -2.20 7.72
C VAL A 208 -4.36 -0.73 7.73
N TRP A 209 -4.41 -0.16 6.54
CA TRP A 209 -5.09 1.11 6.28
C TRP A 209 -6.33 0.87 5.42
N TRP A 210 -7.27 1.83 5.48
CA TRP A 210 -8.58 1.69 4.84
C TRP A 210 -8.83 2.70 3.73
N LEU A 211 -9.40 2.19 2.63
CA LEU A 211 -10.07 2.98 1.60
C LEU A 211 -11.58 2.80 1.68
N GLY A 212 -12.33 3.91 1.59
CA GLY A 212 -13.79 3.88 1.64
C GLY A 212 -14.38 3.68 3.05
N LEU A 213 -13.56 3.78 4.09
CA LEU A 213 -14.05 3.76 5.47
C LEU A 213 -14.86 5.03 5.76
N SER A 214 -16.00 4.88 6.44
CA SER A 214 -16.87 6.01 6.81
C SER A 214 -16.79 6.37 8.29
N SER A 215 -16.40 5.42 9.15
CA SER A 215 -16.31 5.57 10.59
C SER A 215 -15.47 4.46 11.21
N THR A 216 -14.84 4.74 12.35
CA THR A 216 -14.25 3.73 13.24
C THR A 216 -15.29 3.09 14.17
N LEU A 217 -16.57 3.47 14.04
CA LEU A 217 -17.69 3.12 14.91
C LEU A 217 -17.43 3.50 16.38
N GLY A 218 -16.63 4.54 16.61
CA GLY A 218 -16.21 4.96 17.94
C GLY A 218 -15.28 3.97 18.66
N ASN A 219 -14.77 2.95 17.96
CA ASN A 219 -14.03 1.85 18.56
C ASN A 219 -12.51 1.90 18.28
N PHE A 220 -12.00 3.01 17.73
CA PHE A 220 -10.60 3.13 17.33
C PHE A 220 -9.61 2.79 18.46
N GLU A 221 -9.83 3.30 19.67
CA GLU A 221 -8.92 3.07 20.82
C GLU A 221 -8.79 1.58 21.20
N ASN A 222 -9.87 0.80 21.02
CA ASN A 222 -9.87 -0.66 21.25
C ASN A 222 -9.27 -1.45 20.08
N LEU A 223 -8.94 -0.77 18.98
CA LEU A 223 -8.30 -1.34 17.79
C LEU A 223 -6.84 -0.89 17.66
N MET A 224 -6.29 -0.29 18.71
CA MET A 224 -4.88 0.07 18.83
C MET A 224 -4.25 -0.75 19.97
N ASP A 225 -3.10 -1.37 19.76
CA ASP A 225 -2.37 -2.11 20.82
C ASP A 225 -1.70 -1.15 21.81
N THR A 226 -2.54 -0.42 22.56
CA THR A 226 -2.11 0.57 23.56
C THR A 226 -1.33 -0.06 24.72
N VAL A 227 -1.46 -1.37 24.92
CA VAL A 227 -0.68 -2.13 25.91
C VAL A 227 0.77 -2.21 25.45
N TYR A 228 1.00 -2.65 24.21
CA TYR A 228 2.33 -2.65 23.59
C TYR A 228 2.92 -1.25 23.53
N GLU A 229 2.15 -0.29 23.03
CA GLU A 229 2.56 1.10 22.85
C GLU A 229 3.07 1.67 24.18
N ASN A 230 2.26 1.60 25.24
CA ASN A 230 2.58 2.27 26.49
C ASN A 230 3.56 1.49 27.38
N GLN A 231 3.46 0.16 27.44
CA GLN A 231 4.26 -0.65 28.39
C GLN A 231 5.59 -1.12 27.81
N TYR A 232 5.70 -1.24 26.48
CA TYR A 232 6.95 -1.61 25.82
C TYR A 232 7.49 -0.49 24.92
N TYR A 233 6.78 -0.07 23.88
CA TYR A 233 7.38 0.82 22.88
C TYR A 233 7.77 2.21 23.42
N GLN A 234 6.94 2.84 24.27
CA GLN A 234 7.23 4.14 24.88
C GLN A 234 8.07 4.03 26.18
N ALA A 235 8.18 2.83 26.76
CA ALA A 235 8.83 2.63 28.06
C ALA A 235 10.37 2.70 27.98
N PHE A 236 10.98 3.33 28.98
CA PHE A 236 12.44 3.46 29.17
C PHE A 236 13.10 2.21 29.82
N GLN A 237 12.36 1.11 29.96
CA GLN A 237 12.80 -0.13 30.60
C GLN A 237 12.49 -1.36 29.72
N HIS A 238 13.16 -2.50 29.98
CA HIS A 238 13.12 -3.75 29.19
C HIS A 238 13.75 -3.64 27.80
N THR A 239 14.33 -4.69 27.25
CA THR A 239 14.86 -4.69 25.86
C THR A 239 14.10 -5.67 24.96
N GLU A 240 13.31 -6.55 25.56
CA GLU A 240 12.57 -7.64 24.93
C GLU A 240 11.21 -7.82 25.63
N TRP A 241 10.32 -8.59 25.00
CA TRP A 241 9.02 -8.95 25.54
C TRP A 241 8.56 -10.32 25.02
N ASP A 242 7.63 -10.92 25.74
CA ASP A 242 6.87 -12.11 25.36
C ASP A 242 5.41 -11.99 25.85
N TYR A 243 4.54 -12.93 25.47
CA TYR A 243 3.14 -12.93 25.90
C TYR A 243 2.92 -13.34 27.36
N SER A 244 3.94 -13.86 28.05
CA SER A 244 3.85 -14.18 29.48
C SER A 244 3.82 -12.89 30.32
N TRP A 245 4.59 -11.89 29.90
CA TRP A 245 4.60 -10.55 30.50
C TRP A 245 3.56 -9.63 29.84
N LEU A 246 3.63 -9.49 28.51
CA LEU A 246 2.92 -8.45 27.77
C LEU A 246 1.77 -9.06 26.94
N LYS A 247 0.69 -9.42 27.63
CA LYS A 247 -0.49 -10.08 27.02
C LYS A 247 -1.11 -9.27 25.87
N PHE A 248 -1.62 -9.98 24.86
CA PHE A 248 -2.42 -9.40 23.78
C PHE A 248 -3.92 -9.47 24.13
N LYS A 249 -4.51 -8.34 24.49
CA LYS A 249 -5.88 -8.29 25.04
C LYS A 249 -6.96 -7.81 24.07
N PHE A 250 -6.64 -7.64 22.79
CA PHE A 250 -7.53 -6.99 21.82
C PHE A 250 -8.35 -8.00 21.01
N ILE A 251 -9.42 -7.54 20.37
CA ILE A 251 -10.17 -8.36 19.43
C ILE A 251 -9.27 -8.68 18.23
N PRO A 252 -9.15 -9.96 17.83
CA PRO A 252 -8.38 -10.37 16.66
C PRO A 252 -8.71 -9.58 15.38
N ASP A 253 -7.69 -9.20 14.64
CA ASP A 253 -7.84 -8.58 13.31
C ASP A 253 -8.65 -9.44 12.32
N VAL A 254 -8.58 -10.78 12.43
CA VAL A 254 -9.42 -11.73 11.67
C VAL A 254 -10.92 -11.61 11.96
N GLU A 255 -11.32 -10.97 13.06
CA GLU A 255 -12.71 -10.61 13.37
C GLU A 255 -13.01 -9.15 13.02
N VAL A 256 -12.04 -8.25 13.25
CA VAL A 256 -12.19 -6.81 12.97
C VAL A 256 -12.33 -6.56 11.47
N ILE A 257 -11.36 -7.02 10.68
CA ILE A 257 -11.25 -6.64 9.26
C ILE A 257 -12.47 -7.11 8.46
N PRO A 258 -12.92 -8.38 8.51
CA PRO A 258 -14.08 -8.80 7.71
C PRO A 258 -15.38 -8.09 8.10
N ARG A 259 -15.62 -7.83 9.39
CA ARG A 259 -16.85 -7.19 9.86
C ARG A 259 -16.91 -5.70 9.47
N TYR A 260 -15.81 -4.96 9.62
CA TYR A 260 -15.72 -3.57 9.12
C TYR A 260 -15.84 -3.49 7.59
N SER A 261 -15.16 -4.40 6.87
CA SER A 261 -15.24 -4.46 5.41
C SER A 261 -16.68 -4.68 4.95
N LYS A 262 -17.40 -5.64 5.57
CA LYS A 262 -18.80 -5.96 5.25
C LYS A 262 -19.75 -4.82 5.62
N SER A 263 -19.60 -4.19 6.79
CA SER A 263 -20.57 -3.21 7.28
C SER A 263 -20.48 -1.84 6.61
N GLN A 264 -19.30 -1.45 6.14
CA GLN A 264 -19.06 -0.15 5.53
C GLN A 264 -18.70 -0.22 4.05
N ASP A 265 -18.59 -1.44 3.52
CA ASP A 265 -18.13 -1.70 2.16
C ASP A 265 -16.73 -1.07 1.92
N ALA A 266 -15.82 -1.24 2.88
CA ALA A 266 -14.50 -0.60 2.91
C ALA A 266 -13.38 -1.61 2.62
N MET A 267 -12.28 -1.15 2.02
CA MET A 267 -11.17 -1.99 1.59
C MET A 267 -10.01 -1.88 2.58
N ALA A 268 -9.63 -3.00 3.19
CA ALA A 268 -8.49 -3.09 4.11
C ALA A 268 -7.22 -3.54 3.37
N ILE A 269 -6.17 -2.72 3.43
CA ILE A 269 -4.90 -2.97 2.74
C ILE A 269 -3.79 -3.15 3.76
N ILE A 270 -2.98 -4.21 3.63
CA ILE A 270 -1.84 -4.47 4.51
C ILE A 270 -0.81 -3.32 4.37
N ALA A 271 -0.48 -2.67 5.49
CA ALA A 271 0.48 -1.58 5.55
C ALA A 271 1.92 -2.09 5.67
N HIS A 272 2.88 -1.44 5.02
CA HIS A 272 4.34 -1.66 5.07
C HIS A 272 4.76 -3.01 5.71
N PRO A 273 4.55 -4.14 5.01
CA PRO A 273 4.45 -5.47 5.62
C PRO A 273 5.74 -5.96 6.28
N THR A 274 6.89 -5.38 5.96
CA THR A 274 8.20 -5.77 6.51
C THR A 274 8.85 -4.70 7.39
N SER A 275 8.10 -3.66 7.79
CA SER A 275 8.63 -2.54 8.56
C SER A 275 8.99 -2.93 10.01
N TRP A 276 10.26 -2.72 10.36
CA TRP A 276 10.77 -2.85 11.73
C TRP A 276 12.01 -1.96 11.92
N TRP A 277 12.31 -1.60 13.16
CA TRP A 277 13.48 -0.78 13.50
C TRP A 277 13.96 -1.03 14.93
N MET A 278 15.17 -0.57 15.24
CA MET A 278 15.67 -0.51 16.61
C MET A 278 15.33 0.86 17.21
N GLN A 279 14.40 0.88 18.15
CA GLN A 279 13.95 2.09 18.83
C GLN A 279 14.83 2.40 20.04
N GLN A 280 15.46 3.57 20.04
CA GLN A 280 16.18 4.09 21.20
C GLN A 280 15.21 4.73 22.20
N ARG A 281 15.41 4.45 23.50
CA ARG A 281 14.67 5.02 24.65
C ARG A 281 15.64 5.21 25.82
N GLY A 282 16.22 6.40 25.96
CA GLY A 282 17.31 6.59 26.92
C GLY A 282 18.51 5.72 26.55
N ASP A 283 19.02 4.94 27.50
CA ASP A 283 20.21 4.08 27.31
C ASP A 283 19.91 2.69 26.74
N ILE A 284 18.63 2.39 26.43
CA ILE A 284 18.23 1.09 25.89
C ILE A 284 17.79 1.18 24.43
N SER A 285 18.02 0.08 23.71
CA SER A 285 17.58 -0.13 22.33
C SER A 285 16.63 -1.33 22.26
N LYS A 286 15.48 -1.14 21.63
CA LYS A 286 14.39 -2.12 21.57
C LYS A 286 14.05 -2.49 20.14
N TYR A 287 13.71 -3.76 19.89
CA TYR A 287 13.11 -4.15 18.62
C TYR A 287 11.68 -3.63 18.56
N THR A 288 11.37 -2.79 17.58
CA THR A 288 10.01 -2.32 17.31
C THR A 288 9.61 -2.75 15.91
N THR A 289 8.33 -3.11 15.75
CA THR A 289 7.84 -3.71 14.52
C THR A 289 6.46 -3.24 14.15
N ASN A 290 6.26 -3.11 12.85
CA ASN A 290 4.98 -3.08 12.17
C ASN A 290 4.90 -4.25 11.14
N VAL A 291 5.77 -5.26 11.27
CA VAL A 291 5.76 -6.44 10.39
C VAL A 291 4.40 -7.12 10.49
N VAL A 292 3.88 -7.59 9.35
CA VAL A 292 2.63 -8.36 9.25
C VAL A 292 2.78 -9.77 9.83
N GLY A 293 3.07 -9.87 11.13
CA GLY A 293 3.33 -11.13 11.82
C GLY A 293 2.16 -12.12 11.77
N ASN A 294 0.94 -11.63 11.61
CA ASN A 294 -0.27 -12.44 11.44
C ASN A 294 -0.51 -12.93 9.99
N LEU A 295 0.39 -12.63 9.05
CA LEU A 295 0.23 -12.92 7.61
C LEU A 295 -0.30 -14.32 7.35
N SER A 296 0.42 -15.34 7.85
CA SER A 296 0.10 -16.73 7.59
C SER A 296 -1.28 -17.13 8.11
N PHE A 297 -1.67 -16.65 9.30
CA PHE A 297 -3.00 -16.95 9.84
C PHE A 297 -4.10 -16.23 9.04
N GLY A 298 -3.91 -14.95 8.70
CA GLY A 298 -4.91 -14.19 7.92
C GLY A 298 -5.12 -14.73 6.51
N LEU A 299 -4.06 -15.24 5.86
CA LEU A 299 -4.15 -15.96 4.59
C LEU A 299 -4.96 -17.26 4.75
N LEU A 300 -4.59 -18.10 5.72
CA LEU A 300 -5.28 -19.35 6.02
C LEU A 300 -6.73 -19.14 6.48
N SER A 301 -7.10 -17.90 6.83
CA SER A 301 -8.48 -17.49 7.13
C SER A 301 -9.32 -17.19 5.88
N GLY A 302 -8.83 -17.54 4.67
CA GLY A 302 -9.51 -17.31 3.40
C GLY A 302 -9.22 -15.95 2.76
N ASN A 303 -8.08 -15.34 3.11
CA ASN A 303 -7.67 -13.97 2.76
C ASN A 303 -8.68 -12.90 3.19
N ILE A 304 -8.41 -12.29 4.34
CA ILE A 304 -9.25 -11.23 4.90
C ILE A 304 -8.95 -9.83 4.34
N TRP A 305 -7.90 -9.67 3.53
CA TRP A 305 -7.44 -8.38 3.03
C TRP A 305 -7.86 -8.12 1.59
N SER A 306 -8.07 -6.84 1.25
CA SER A 306 -8.39 -6.38 -0.10
C SER A 306 -7.15 -6.12 -0.96
N GLY A 307 -5.95 -6.12 -0.37
CA GLY A 307 -4.70 -5.85 -1.05
C GLY A 307 -3.50 -5.72 -0.11
N MET A 308 -2.32 -5.47 -0.67
CA MET A 308 -1.10 -5.29 0.09
C MET A 308 -0.21 -4.19 -0.51
N THR A 309 0.43 -3.41 0.36
CA THR A 309 1.49 -2.49 -0.02
C THR A 309 2.70 -3.26 -0.58
N VAL A 310 3.09 -2.93 -1.82
CA VAL A 310 4.30 -3.45 -2.50
C VAL A 310 5.35 -2.38 -2.77
N MET A 311 5.00 -1.11 -2.54
CA MET A 311 5.83 0.08 -2.73
C MET A 311 5.58 1.05 -1.57
N GLY A 312 6.61 1.61 -0.95
CA GLY A 312 6.39 2.50 0.19
C GLY A 312 7.68 3.15 0.66
N TYR A 313 8.18 2.77 1.84
CA TYR A 313 9.42 3.30 2.41
C TYR A 313 10.63 3.28 1.46
N MET A 314 10.61 2.37 0.48
CA MET A 314 11.46 2.41 -0.70
C MET A 314 10.57 2.35 -1.94
N ASN A 315 10.95 3.13 -2.96
CA ASN A 315 10.30 3.14 -4.26
C ASN A 315 10.27 1.74 -4.89
N ASP A 316 11.40 1.04 -4.85
CA ASP A 316 11.51 -0.35 -5.28
C ASP A 316 11.77 -1.23 -4.06
N ASN A 317 10.73 -1.68 -3.36
CA ASN A 317 10.87 -2.49 -2.16
C ASN A 317 10.77 -3.99 -2.47
N TYR A 318 11.93 -4.65 -2.60
CA TYR A 318 11.99 -6.07 -2.96
C TYR A 318 11.42 -6.99 -1.87
N TYR A 319 11.50 -6.63 -0.59
CA TYR A 319 10.95 -7.47 0.47
C TYR A 319 9.42 -7.42 0.51
N TYR A 320 8.82 -6.26 0.21
CA TYR A 320 7.36 -6.19 0.04
C TYR A 320 6.92 -6.98 -1.21
N GLN A 321 7.63 -6.81 -2.33
CA GLN A 321 7.33 -7.51 -3.59
C GLN A 321 7.58 -9.03 -3.48
N ASN A 322 8.58 -9.48 -2.71
CA ASN A 322 8.89 -10.89 -2.51
C ASN A 322 7.77 -11.59 -1.73
N ILE A 323 7.31 -11.01 -0.62
CA ILE A 323 6.12 -11.51 0.09
C ILE A 323 4.95 -11.57 -0.90
N TRP A 324 4.71 -10.49 -1.64
CA TRP A 324 3.60 -10.42 -2.58
C TRP A 324 3.63 -11.55 -3.61
N PHE A 325 4.78 -11.79 -4.24
CA PHE A 325 4.97 -12.87 -5.21
C PHE A 325 4.74 -14.26 -4.59
N HIS A 326 5.15 -14.48 -3.34
CA HIS A 326 4.81 -15.70 -2.62
C HIS A 326 3.30 -15.83 -2.40
N LEU A 327 2.60 -14.76 -2.01
CA LEU A 327 1.13 -14.78 -1.86
C LEU A 327 0.43 -15.17 -3.18
N LEU A 328 0.88 -14.60 -4.30
CA LEU A 328 0.33 -14.93 -5.61
C LEU A 328 0.61 -16.39 -6.00
N ASN A 329 1.79 -16.92 -5.66
CA ASN A 329 2.14 -18.33 -5.86
C ASN A 329 1.30 -19.29 -5.00
N GLU A 330 0.86 -18.87 -3.81
CA GLU A 330 -0.10 -19.61 -2.98
C GLU A 330 -1.55 -19.52 -3.50
N GLY A 331 -1.78 -18.85 -4.64
CA GLY A 331 -3.07 -18.78 -5.32
C GLY A 331 -3.99 -17.66 -4.85
N TYR A 332 -3.52 -16.78 -3.96
CA TYR A 332 -4.28 -15.62 -3.51
C TYR A 332 -4.38 -14.56 -4.62
N ILE A 333 -5.51 -13.84 -4.63
CA ILE A 333 -5.69 -12.65 -5.47
C ILE A 333 -5.43 -11.46 -4.57
N MET A 334 -4.30 -10.79 -4.80
CA MET A 334 -3.82 -9.73 -3.93
C MET A 334 -3.37 -8.55 -4.80
N PRO A 335 -4.18 -7.50 -4.95
CA PRO A 335 -3.76 -6.31 -5.69
C PRO A 335 -2.61 -5.56 -4.96
N PRO A 336 -1.65 -5.00 -5.71
CA PRO A 336 -0.56 -4.20 -5.19
C PRO A 336 -0.99 -2.75 -4.94
N PHE A 337 -0.48 -2.18 -3.86
CA PHE A 337 -0.64 -0.78 -3.49
C PHE A 337 0.69 -0.11 -3.17
N SER A 338 0.71 1.21 -3.30
CA SER A 338 1.75 2.05 -2.74
C SER A 338 1.22 2.78 -1.50
N GLU A 339 2.12 3.20 -0.63
CA GLU A 339 1.76 4.09 0.49
C GLU A 339 2.87 5.11 0.77
N LEU A 340 2.51 6.28 1.28
CA LEU A 340 3.49 7.14 1.95
C LEU A 340 3.72 6.76 3.41
N ASP A 341 2.63 6.45 4.14
CA ASP A 341 2.64 6.40 5.62
C ASP A 341 3.16 7.74 6.21
N GLY A 342 2.77 8.86 5.59
CA GLY A 342 3.29 10.20 5.87
C GLY A 342 2.83 11.24 4.83
N GLY A 343 3.32 12.47 4.88
CA GLY A 343 3.07 13.49 3.85
C GLY A 343 3.14 14.95 4.32
N TYR A 344 2.90 15.18 5.61
CA TYR A 344 3.03 16.46 6.33
C TYR A 344 3.89 16.24 7.61
N PRO A 345 4.40 17.24 8.36
CA PRO A 345 4.72 18.61 7.94
C PRO A 345 5.95 18.66 7.02
N ASP A 346 6.49 19.86 6.80
CA ASP A 346 7.57 20.15 5.87
C ASP A 346 8.90 19.42 6.16
N ASP A 347 9.10 18.88 7.35
CA ASP A 347 10.26 18.05 7.72
C ASP A 347 10.08 16.53 7.48
N ASN A 348 8.92 16.12 6.95
CA ASN A 348 8.64 14.72 6.68
C ASN A 348 9.60 14.13 5.62
N LYS A 349 10.00 12.87 5.84
CA LYS A 349 10.82 12.09 4.91
C LYS A 349 10.05 11.75 3.62
N PHE A 350 8.73 11.61 3.70
CA PHE A 350 7.86 11.25 2.59
C PHE A 350 6.99 12.44 2.19
N TYR A 351 6.89 12.72 0.88
CA TYR A 351 6.15 13.88 0.34
C TYR A 351 5.04 13.44 -0.62
N TYR A 352 3.92 14.17 -0.63
CA TYR A 352 2.77 13.80 -1.45
C TYR A 352 3.15 13.68 -2.93
N GLY A 353 2.75 12.56 -3.54
CA GLY A 353 3.04 12.25 -4.95
C GLY A 353 4.39 11.57 -5.21
N GLN A 354 5.17 11.24 -4.16
CA GLN A 354 6.42 10.47 -4.27
C GLN A 354 6.20 9.06 -4.84
N VAL A 355 5.21 8.36 -4.30
CA VAL A 355 4.73 7.06 -4.78
C VAL A 355 3.23 7.17 -4.99
N ARG A 356 2.70 6.40 -5.94
CA ARG A 356 1.30 6.50 -6.37
C ARG A 356 0.75 5.13 -6.66
N THR A 357 -0.51 4.94 -6.30
CA THR A 357 -1.33 3.89 -6.90
C THR A 357 -2.24 4.55 -7.91
N TYR A 358 -2.26 4.02 -9.12
CA TYR A 358 -3.25 4.34 -10.14
C TYR A 358 -4.36 3.28 -10.11
N TYR A 359 -5.60 3.74 -10.22
CA TYR A 359 -6.83 2.97 -10.14
C TYR A 359 -7.60 3.19 -11.43
N LEU A 360 -7.95 2.12 -12.15
CA LEU A 360 -8.79 2.21 -13.34
C LEU A 360 -10.25 2.36 -12.92
N ALA A 361 -10.67 3.60 -12.68
CA ALA A 361 -12.02 3.97 -12.26
C ALA A 361 -12.71 4.66 -13.44
N SER A 362 -13.67 3.99 -14.08
CA SER A 362 -14.10 4.22 -15.46
C SER A 362 -14.74 5.58 -15.81
N SER A 363 -14.83 6.57 -14.90
CA SER A 363 -14.95 8.01 -15.21
C SER A 363 -15.43 8.90 -14.04
N ALA A 364 -15.76 8.35 -12.87
CA ALA A 364 -16.07 9.17 -11.69
C ALA A 364 -14.90 9.12 -10.72
N ALA A 365 -14.35 10.29 -10.36
CA ALA A 365 -13.47 10.45 -9.20
C ALA A 365 -14.29 10.31 -7.91
N SER A 366 -14.86 9.13 -7.73
CA SER A 366 -15.65 8.75 -6.57
C SER A 366 -14.96 7.63 -5.81
N VAL A 367 -15.23 7.58 -4.52
CA VAL A 367 -14.80 6.48 -3.65
C VAL A 367 -15.32 5.14 -4.16
N ASP A 368 -16.48 5.10 -4.80
CA ASP A 368 -17.08 3.89 -5.39
C ASP A 368 -16.23 3.34 -6.54
N GLY A 369 -15.81 4.21 -7.46
CA GLY A 369 -14.93 3.82 -8.57
C GLY A 369 -13.57 3.31 -8.07
N ILE A 370 -13.03 3.93 -7.01
CA ILE A 370 -11.80 3.48 -6.35
C ILE A 370 -12.00 2.09 -5.73
N ARG A 371 -13.09 1.88 -4.97
CA ARG A 371 -13.41 0.58 -4.36
C ARG A 371 -13.57 -0.53 -5.41
N ASP A 372 -14.25 -0.24 -6.51
CA ASP A 372 -14.41 -1.19 -7.61
C ASP A 372 -13.08 -1.55 -8.28
N ALA A 373 -12.21 -0.57 -8.50
CA ALA A 373 -10.86 -0.82 -9.00
C ALA A 373 -10.04 -1.68 -8.02
N VAL A 374 -10.15 -1.44 -6.72
CA VAL A 374 -9.50 -2.27 -5.68
C VAL A 374 -10.01 -3.71 -5.72
N ARG A 375 -11.33 -3.93 -5.71
CA ARG A 375 -11.92 -5.29 -5.74
C ARG A 375 -11.50 -6.10 -6.96
N LYS A 376 -11.40 -5.45 -8.12
CA LYS A 376 -10.99 -6.07 -9.38
C LYS A 376 -9.47 -6.16 -9.53
N GLY A 377 -8.70 -5.48 -8.68
CA GLY A 377 -7.27 -5.34 -8.83
C GLY A 377 -6.88 -4.56 -10.07
N HIS A 378 -7.71 -3.62 -10.53
CA HIS A 378 -7.38 -2.79 -11.69
C HIS A 378 -6.46 -1.64 -11.28
N THR A 379 -5.26 -1.99 -10.80
CA THR A 379 -4.27 -1.04 -10.28
C THR A 379 -2.87 -1.25 -10.85
N PHE A 380 -2.07 -0.20 -10.84
CA PHE A 380 -0.61 -0.29 -10.88
C PHE A 380 -0.02 0.73 -9.91
N VAL A 381 1.20 0.48 -9.43
CA VAL A 381 1.90 1.41 -8.54
C VAL A 381 3.14 1.97 -9.21
N THR A 382 3.53 3.19 -8.88
CA THR A 382 4.66 3.87 -9.51
C THR A 382 5.33 4.94 -8.63
N SER A 383 6.64 5.10 -8.82
CA SER A 383 7.43 6.26 -8.36
C SER A 383 7.99 7.11 -9.51
N GLY A 384 7.56 6.88 -10.76
CA GLY A 384 8.01 7.64 -11.93
C GLY A 384 7.44 7.12 -13.27
N PRO A 385 7.86 5.94 -13.75
CA PRO A 385 7.36 5.36 -15.01
C PRO A 385 5.85 5.06 -14.98
N ALA A 386 5.24 4.80 -16.13
CA ALA A 386 3.87 4.28 -16.17
C ALA A 386 3.78 3.05 -17.07
N ILE A 387 2.82 2.17 -16.77
CA ILE A 387 2.58 0.95 -17.52
C ILE A 387 1.09 0.85 -17.82
N LEU A 388 0.76 0.62 -19.09
CA LEU A 388 -0.57 0.23 -19.53
C LEU A 388 -0.43 -1.12 -20.21
N ALA A 389 -1.18 -2.11 -19.72
CA ALA A 389 -1.16 -3.45 -20.25
C ALA A 389 -2.56 -4.04 -20.25
N ASP A 390 -2.84 -4.86 -21.26
CA ASP A 390 -4.07 -5.61 -21.41
C ASP A 390 -3.79 -6.96 -22.10
N ILE A 391 -4.73 -7.89 -22.00
CA ILE A 391 -4.70 -9.14 -22.74
C ILE A 391 -5.87 -9.16 -23.73
N ASP A 392 -5.55 -9.36 -25.01
CA ASP A 392 -6.49 -9.46 -26.13
C ASP A 392 -7.45 -8.25 -26.28
N ASN A 393 -7.06 -7.06 -25.79
CA ASN A 393 -7.93 -5.87 -25.70
C ASN A 393 -9.24 -6.12 -24.92
N GLN A 394 -9.26 -7.16 -24.09
CA GLN A 394 -10.44 -7.63 -23.39
C GLN A 394 -10.23 -7.64 -21.87
N TYR A 395 -9.07 -8.13 -21.42
CA TYR A 395 -8.76 -8.28 -20.00
C TYR A 395 -7.80 -7.19 -19.56
N GLN A 396 -8.07 -6.57 -18.41
CA GLN A 396 -7.22 -5.57 -17.77
C GLN A 396 -6.36 -6.22 -16.68
N VAL A 397 -5.32 -5.50 -16.24
CA VAL A 397 -4.53 -5.90 -15.06
C VAL A 397 -5.47 -6.17 -13.88
N GLY A 398 -5.25 -7.25 -13.14
CA GLY A 398 -6.15 -7.72 -12.07
C GLY A 398 -7.16 -8.78 -12.51
N ASP A 399 -7.48 -8.87 -13.81
CA ASP A 399 -8.48 -9.81 -14.30
C ASP A 399 -7.99 -11.27 -14.32
N VAL A 400 -8.99 -12.17 -14.28
CA VAL A 400 -8.79 -13.60 -14.52
C VAL A 400 -9.01 -13.91 -16.00
N VAL A 401 -7.95 -14.35 -16.68
CA VAL A 401 -7.97 -14.91 -18.03
C VAL A 401 -8.27 -16.41 -17.95
N PRO A 402 -9.37 -16.90 -18.55
CA PRO A 402 -9.70 -18.32 -18.49
C PRO A 402 -8.69 -19.19 -19.24
N LEU A 403 -8.22 -20.26 -18.59
CA LEU A 403 -7.45 -21.32 -19.23
C LEU A 403 -8.36 -22.20 -20.11
N ASN A 404 -8.42 -21.86 -21.40
CA ASN A 404 -9.24 -22.55 -22.40
C ASN A 404 -8.41 -23.12 -23.58
N GLY A 405 -7.08 -23.12 -23.47
CA GLY A 405 -6.17 -23.63 -24.49
C GLY A 405 -5.86 -22.64 -25.63
N ASN A 406 -6.39 -21.42 -25.56
CA ASN A 406 -6.08 -20.38 -26.54
C ASN A 406 -4.69 -19.78 -26.31
N THR A 407 -4.12 -19.24 -27.40
CA THR A 407 -3.01 -18.30 -27.30
C THR A 407 -3.56 -16.89 -27.12
N ASN A 408 -3.23 -16.26 -25.99
CA ASN A 408 -3.61 -14.89 -25.66
C ASN A 408 -2.47 -13.91 -26.00
N LYS A 409 -2.79 -12.67 -26.32
CA LYS A 409 -1.81 -11.61 -26.61
C LYS A 409 -1.75 -10.62 -25.46
N LEU A 410 -0.63 -10.59 -24.76
CA LEU A 410 -0.32 -9.55 -23.77
C LEU A 410 0.26 -8.33 -24.50
N HIS A 411 -0.48 -7.23 -24.48
CA HIS A 411 -0.06 -5.93 -24.99
C HIS A 411 0.57 -5.14 -23.85
N ILE A 412 1.77 -4.58 -24.09
CA ILE A 412 2.52 -3.82 -23.08
C ILE A 412 2.87 -2.46 -23.66
N ASN A 413 2.51 -1.39 -22.96
CA ASN A 413 2.99 -0.05 -23.22
C ASN A 413 3.60 0.52 -21.93
N ALA A 414 4.89 0.84 -21.96
CA ALA A 414 5.60 1.45 -20.85
C ALA A 414 6.12 2.84 -21.25
N TYR A 415 6.12 3.76 -20.29
CA TYR A 415 6.49 5.16 -20.49
C TYR A 415 7.44 5.59 -19.37
N ALA A 416 8.52 6.29 -19.72
CA ALA A 416 9.31 7.04 -18.76
C ALA A 416 8.47 8.17 -18.14
N SER A 417 8.94 8.78 -17.05
CA SER A 417 8.24 9.90 -16.44
C SER A 417 8.18 11.12 -17.38
N GLY A 418 7.37 12.11 -16.98
CA GLY A 418 7.26 13.40 -17.66
C GLY A 418 8.56 14.21 -17.75
N ASP A 419 9.62 13.84 -17.02
CA ASP A 419 10.93 14.47 -17.12
C ASP A 419 11.60 14.14 -18.48
N PRO A 420 11.93 15.13 -19.32
CA PRO A 420 12.59 14.92 -20.60
C PRO A 420 13.94 14.20 -20.52
N ALA A 421 14.62 14.26 -19.37
CA ALA A 421 15.91 13.59 -19.14
C ALA A 421 15.75 12.15 -18.62
N ASP A 422 14.52 11.71 -18.33
CA ASP A 422 14.21 10.34 -17.93
C ASP A 422 14.02 9.43 -19.15
N HIS A 423 14.26 8.14 -18.96
CA HIS A 423 14.13 7.10 -19.98
C HIS A 423 13.91 5.74 -19.33
N LEU A 424 13.41 4.77 -20.09
CA LEU A 424 13.26 3.40 -19.62
C LEU A 424 14.60 2.68 -19.65
N SER A 425 14.98 2.09 -18.52
CA SER A 425 16.18 1.25 -18.40
C SER A 425 15.86 -0.23 -18.59
N TYR A 426 14.71 -0.68 -18.06
CA TYR A 426 14.27 -2.06 -18.20
C TYR A 426 12.74 -2.15 -18.30
N VAL A 427 12.27 -3.14 -19.04
CA VAL A 427 10.90 -3.65 -18.95
C VAL A 427 10.97 -5.14 -18.69
N VAL A 428 10.17 -5.63 -17.75
CA VAL A 428 10.22 -6.99 -17.23
C VAL A 428 8.82 -7.55 -17.15
N VAL A 429 8.65 -8.79 -17.60
CA VAL A 429 7.44 -9.58 -17.39
C VAL A 429 7.80 -10.72 -16.46
N PHE A 430 7.15 -10.78 -15.30
CA PHE A 430 7.25 -11.90 -14.37
C PHE A 430 6.15 -12.91 -14.66
N ARG A 431 6.48 -14.21 -14.55
CA ARG A 431 5.52 -15.32 -14.49
C ARG A 431 5.79 -16.12 -13.24
N ASN A 432 4.82 -16.24 -12.33
CA ASN A 432 4.93 -17.00 -11.09
C ASN A 432 6.22 -16.67 -10.29
N GLY A 433 6.54 -15.37 -10.22
CA GLY A 433 7.68 -14.82 -9.47
C GLY A 433 9.02 -14.85 -10.21
N LYS A 434 9.10 -15.52 -11.37
CA LYS A 434 10.33 -15.62 -12.17
C LYS A 434 10.30 -14.67 -13.35
N VAL A 435 11.45 -14.15 -13.76
CA VAL A 435 11.56 -13.36 -14.99
C VAL A 435 11.21 -14.23 -16.20
N PHE A 436 10.09 -13.92 -16.87
CA PHE A 436 9.64 -14.57 -18.10
C PHE A 436 10.22 -13.90 -19.35
N ARG A 437 10.29 -12.56 -19.33
CA ARG A 437 10.94 -11.73 -20.35
C ARG A 437 11.58 -10.52 -19.69
N LEU A 438 12.76 -10.15 -20.18
CA LEU A 438 13.50 -8.96 -19.80
C LEU A 438 13.96 -8.25 -21.06
N TRP A 439 13.62 -6.97 -21.18
CA TRP A 439 14.22 -6.06 -22.15
C TRP A 439 15.17 -5.12 -21.40
N ASP A 440 16.45 -5.20 -21.73
CA ASP A 440 17.47 -4.23 -21.30
C ASP A 440 17.52 -3.08 -22.31
N LEU A 441 17.14 -1.90 -21.85
CA LEU A 441 16.92 -0.71 -22.67
C LEU A 441 17.95 0.39 -22.39
N ARG A 442 18.93 0.14 -21.51
CA ARG A 442 19.88 1.16 -21.03
C ARG A 442 20.74 1.79 -22.12
N ASP A 443 21.02 1.06 -23.20
CA ASP A 443 21.75 1.59 -24.35
C ASP A 443 20.86 2.48 -25.23
N LYS A 444 19.60 2.07 -25.44
CA LYS A 444 18.65 2.78 -26.32
C LYS A 444 18.00 3.98 -25.64
N LYS A 445 17.85 3.94 -24.31
CA LYS A 445 17.22 4.97 -23.48
C LYS A 445 15.90 5.51 -24.05
N PRO A 446 14.96 4.63 -24.45
CA PRO A 446 13.71 5.08 -25.02
C PRO A 446 12.84 5.73 -23.94
N ARG A 447 12.03 6.73 -24.33
CA ARG A 447 11.00 7.29 -23.42
C ARG A 447 9.69 6.51 -23.47
N GLU A 448 9.49 5.72 -24.52
CA GLU A 448 8.30 4.91 -24.75
C GLU A 448 8.72 3.51 -25.22
N PHE A 449 7.97 2.49 -24.80
CA PHE A 449 8.20 1.11 -25.17
C PHE A 449 6.86 0.43 -25.43
N SER A 450 6.74 -0.30 -26.54
CA SER A 450 5.54 -1.07 -26.88
C SER A 450 5.93 -2.43 -27.42
N GLU A 451 5.34 -3.48 -26.87
CA GLU A 451 5.56 -4.86 -27.29
C GLU A 451 4.27 -5.68 -27.18
N THR A 452 4.20 -6.77 -27.92
CA THR A 452 3.12 -7.77 -27.79
C THR A 452 3.70 -9.16 -27.64
N LEU A 453 3.36 -9.84 -26.55
CA LEU A 453 3.77 -11.21 -26.26
C LEU A 453 2.62 -12.19 -26.48
N SER A 454 2.91 -13.32 -27.11
CA SER A 454 1.97 -14.44 -27.17
C SER A 454 2.15 -15.33 -25.94
N LEU A 455 1.07 -15.55 -25.19
CA LEU A 455 1.00 -16.38 -24.00
C LEU A 455 0.14 -17.61 -24.32
N SER A 456 0.63 -18.81 -24.04
CA SER A 456 -0.09 -20.07 -24.30
C SER A 456 -0.08 -20.91 -23.03
N GLU A 457 -0.85 -20.45 -22.05
CA GLU A 457 -0.86 -21.04 -20.72
C GLU A 457 -1.63 -22.35 -20.66
N LYS A 458 -1.08 -23.29 -19.88
CA LYS A 458 -1.64 -24.65 -19.69
C LYS A 458 -1.87 -24.99 -18.22
N GLU A 459 -1.33 -24.17 -17.33
CA GLU A 459 -1.39 -24.32 -15.89
C GLU A 459 -1.73 -22.97 -15.28
N ASN A 460 -2.07 -22.97 -13.99
CA ASN A 460 -2.31 -21.73 -13.29
C ASN A 460 -1.05 -20.89 -13.28
N ALA A 461 -1.21 -19.65 -13.73
CA ALA A 461 -0.12 -18.71 -13.81
C ALA A 461 -0.62 -17.32 -13.47
N TRP A 462 0.28 -16.47 -13.02
CA TRP A 462 0.05 -15.04 -12.97
C TRP A 462 1.18 -14.31 -13.65
N TYR A 463 0.84 -13.17 -14.26
CA TYR A 463 1.77 -12.32 -14.98
C TYR A 463 1.74 -10.89 -14.45
N VAL A 464 2.91 -10.35 -14.13
CA VAL A 464 3.09 -8.95 -13.69
C VAL A 464 4.08 -8.26 -14.61
N VAL A 465 3.77 -7.03 -15.00
CA VAL A 465 4.69 -6.17 -15.77
C VAL A 465 5.34 -5.17 -14.83
N LYS A 466 6.66 -5.03 -14.91
CA LYS A 466 7.45 -4.04 -14.18
C LYS A 466 8.32 -3.25 -15.14
N ALA A 467 8.43 -1.94 -14.92
CA ALA A 467 9.28 -1.06 -15.71
C ALA A 467 10.17 -0.23 -14.79
N TYR A 468 11.37 0.06 -15.26
CA TYR A 468 12.35 0.90 -14.58
C TYR A 468 12.59 2.15 -15.42
N GLY A 469 12.57 3.32 -14.77
CA GLY A 469 13.03 4.58 -15.37
C GLY A 469 14.56 4.65 -15.38
N ARG A 470 15.12 5.86 -15.48
CA ARG A 470 16.57 6.07 -15.57
C ARG A 470 17.30 5.53 -14.35
N GLU A 471 16.74 5.77 -13.16
CA GLU A 471 17.32 5.28 -11.92
C GLU A 471 16.88 3.82 -11.71
N ALA A 472 17.80 2.88 -11.92
CA ALA A 472 17.54 1.44 -11.93
C ALA A 472 18.78 0.66 -11.48
N TRP A 473 18.69 -0.67 -11.49
CA TRP A 473 19.84 -1.54 -11.24
C TRP A 473 20.92 -1.41 -12.32
N ASP A 474 22.18 -1.30 -11.90
CA ASP A 474 23.33 -1.37 -12.82
C ASP A 474 23.53 -2.75 -13.44
N LYS A 475 23.00 -3.78 -12.79
CA LYS A 475 23.24 -5.19 -13.11
C LYS A 475 21.91 -5.90 -13.36
N PRO A 476 21.66 -6.44 -14.58
CA PRO A 476 20.38 -7.06 -14.91
C PRO A 476 20.08 -8.29 -14.06
N GLU A 477 21.10 -8.98 -13.54
CA GLU A 477 20.93 -10.12 -12.62
C GLU A 477 20.20 -9.75 -11.31
N ASN A 478 20.19 -8.47 -10.91
CA ASN A 478 19.52 -8.01 -9.70
C ASN A 478 18.03 -7.68 -9.91
N ILE A 479 17.52 -7.78 -11.14
CA ILE A 479 16.13 -7.46 -11.46
C ILE A 479 15.16 -8.52 -10.93
N ASP A 480 15.60 -9.77 -10.83
CA ASP A 480 14.77 -10.86 -10.32
C ASP A 480 14.59 -10.72 -8.80
N VAL A 481 13.40 -10.30 -8.40
CA VAL A 481 13.03 -10.05 -7.00
C VAL A 481 13.19 -11.31 -6.14
N MET A 482 12.74 -12.46 -6.63
CA MET A 482 12.78 -13.72 -5.88
C MET A 482 14.22 -14.20 -5.75
N ALA A 483 14.98 -14.21 -6.86
CA ALA A 483 16.36 -14.65 -6.84
C ALA A 483 17.23 -13.75 -5.95
N TYR A 484 16.99 -12.43 -5.97
CA TYR A 484 17.68 -11.48 -5.08
C TYR A 484 17.40 -11.79 -3.60
N CYS A 485 16.12 -11.94 -3.23
CA CYS A 485 15.74 -12.23 -1.85
C CYS A 485 16.25 -13.60 -1.39
N ASP A 486 16.19 -14.64 -2.23
CA ASP A 486 16.73 -15.97 -1.94
C ASP A 486 18.25 -15.94 -1.71
N ALA A 487 18.98 -15.16 -2.52
CA ALA A 487 20.42 -14.99 -2.36
C ALA A 487 20.76 -14.24 -1.07
N ALA A 488 20.02 -13.16 -0.76
CA ALA A 488 20.20 -12.36 0.45
C ALA A 488 19.90 -13.17 1.72
N GLU A 489 18.91 -14.08 1.67
CA GLU A 489 18.61 -14.97 2.79
C GLU A 489 19.75 -15.97 3.04
N LYS A 490 20.31 -16.57 1.98
CA LYS A 490 21.37 -17.58 2.07
C LYS A 490 22.74 -17.03 2.49
N SER A 491 23.09 -15.84 2.01
CA SER A 491 24.41 -15.26 2.29
C SER A 491 24.51 -14.67 3.70
N ALA A 492 23.39 -14.45 4.38
CA ALA A 492 23.30 -13.67 5.62
C ALA A 492 24.02 -12.31 5.52
N VAL A 493 24.30 -11.81 4.32
CA VAL A 493 25.01 -10.56 4.03
C VAL A 493 24.17 -9.79 3.04
N GLN A 494 23.70 -8.62 3.48
CA GLN A 494 22.85 -7.78 2.65
C GLN A 494 23.68 -6.66 2.05
N GLN A 495 23.86 -6.73 0.73
CA GLN A 495 24.43 -5.62 -0.03
C GLN A 495 23.55 -4.37 0.16
N GLY A 496 24.15 -3.18 0.06
CA GLY A 496 23.42 -1.92 0.16
C GLY A 496 22.34 -1.85 -0.92
N PHE A 497 21.12 -2.24 -0.57
CA PHE A 497 19.98 -2.29 -1.49
C PHE A 497 19.57 -0.85 -1.83
N PRO A 498 19.77 -0.39 -3.09
CA PRO A 498 19.57 1.00 -3.45
C PRO A 498 18.11 1.32 -3.83
N GLY A 499 17.15 0.47 -3.44
CA GLY A 499 15.75 0.56 -3.88
C GLY A 499 15.04 1.89 -3.59
N GLY A 500 15.54 2.69 -2.64
CA GLY A 500 15.07 4.06 -2.42
C GLY A 500 15.43 5.06 -3.53
N ARG A 501 16.43 4.75 -4.39
CA ARG A 501 16.84 5.59 -5.53
C ARG A 501 16.16 5.20 -6.82
N HIS A 502 15.68 3.96 -6.95
CA HIS A 502 15.06 3.49 -8.17
C HIS A 502 13.76 4.25 -8.49
N SER A 503 13.48 4.35 -9.78
CA SER A 503 12.21 4.81 -10.33
C SER A 503 11.52 3.62 -11.01
N VAL A 504 10.40 3.15 -10.47
CA VAL A 504 9.76 1.90 -10.93
C VAL A 504 8.26 2.03 -11.03
N ALA A 505 7.68 1.23 -11.92
CA ALA A 505 6.25 0.95 -11.95
C ALA A 505 6.02 -0.57 -11.99
N ILE A 506 4.96 -1.04 -11.34
CA ILE A 506 4.58 -2.47 -11.32
C ILE A 506 3.05 -2.59 -11.37
N THR A 507 2.55 -3.46 -12.25
CA THR A 507 1.10 -3.66 -12.45
C THR A 507 0.52 -4.65 -11.45
N SER A 508 -0.80 -4.62 -11.27
CA SER A 508 -1.53 -5.80 -10.81
C SER A 508 -1.29 -7.01 -11.71
N PRO A 509 -1.49 -8.25 -11.21
CA PRO A 509 -1.27 -9.45 -12.00
C PRO A 509 -2.44 -9.70 -12.95
N PHE A 510 -2.16 -10.22 -14.14
CA PHE A 510 -3.14 -11.03 -14.87
C PHE A 510 -3.12 -12.44 -14.33
N TYR A 511 -4.29 -13.05 -14.10
CA TYR A 511 -4.37 -14.42 -13.55
C TYR A 511 -4.90 -15.39 -14.60
N PHE A 512 -4.10 -16.37 -15.01
CA PHE A 512 -4.56 -17.49 -15.82
C PHE A 512 -5.06 -18.60 -14.90
N ARG A 513 -6.35 -18.92 -14.97
CA ARG A 513 -6.99 -19.94 -14.10
C ARG A 513 -8.05 -20.75 -14.82
N PHE A 514 -8.29 -21.97 -14.34
CA PHE A 514 -9.43 -22.77 -14.79
C PHE A 514 -10.74 -22.18 -14.25
N ALA A 515 -11.80 -22.21 -15.05
CA ALA A 515 -13.09 -21.60 -14.69
C ALA A 515 -13.72 -22.16 -13.40
N ASN A 516 -13.40 -23.41 -13.04
CA ASN A 516 -13.90 -24.11 -11.86
C ASN A 516 -12.88 -24.16 -10.71
N GLU A 517 -11.76 -23.46 -10.80
CA GLU A 517 -10.74 -23.48 -9.76
C GLU A 517 -11.26 -22.87 -8.45
N VAL A 518 -11.03 -23.60 -7.35
CA VAL A 518 -11.38 -23.14 -6.01
C VAL A 518 -10.26 -22.23 -5.50
N ARG A 519 -10.58 -20.95 -5.28
CA ARG A 519 -9.69 -20.01 -4.59
C ARG A 519 -9.36 -20.49 -3.17
N PRO A 520 -8.23 -20.08 -2.58
CA PRO A 520 -7.93 -20.35 -1.18
C PRO A 520 -9.14 -20.01 -0.29
N ARG A 521 -9.65 -21.03 0.43
CA ARG A 521 -10.75 -20.90 1.40
C ARG A 521 -10.17 -20.97 2.82
N PRO A 522 -10.92 -20.56 3.84
CA PRO A 522 -10.51 -20.76 5.22
C PRO A 522 -10.12 -22.23 5.46
N LEU A 523 -8.89 -22.44 5.95
CA LEU A 523 -8.39 -23.75 6.35
C LEU A 523 -9.37 -24.38 7.34
N GLN A 524 -9.73 -25.63 7.10
CA GLN A 524 -10.56 -26.39 8.04
C GLN A 524 -9.66 -27.11 9.04
N SER A 525 -9.68 -26.64 10.28
CA SER A 525 -8.95 -27.21 11.41
C SER A 525 -9.74 -28.38 11.99
N LYS A 526 -9.10 -29.55 12.11
CA LYS A 526 -9.63 -30.68 12.87
C LYS A 526 -9.32 -30.46 14.35
N ILE A 527 -10.36 -30.29 15.16
CA ILE A 527 -10.25 -29.96 16.59
C ILE A 527 -10.48 -31.22 17.43
N ASP A 528 -9.54 -31.51 18.32
CA ASP A 528 -9.66 -32.46 19.43
C ASP A 528 -9.62 -31.64 20.74
N LEU A 529 -10.79 -31.30 21.24
CA LEU A 529 -10.99 -30.36 22.34
C LEU A 529 -11.18 -31.12 23.67
N THR A 530 -10.46 -30.66 24.70
CA THR A 530 -10.72 -30.99 26.10
C THR A 530 -10.93 -29.71 26.89
N VAL A 531 -12.01 -29.63 27.66
CA VAL A 531 -12.35 -28.50 28.54
C VAL A 531 -12.31 -28.98 29.99
N VAL A 532 -11.53 -28.30 30.82
CA VAL A 532 -11.31 -28.66 32.22
C VAL A 532 -11.61 -27.52 33.18
N SER A 533 -12.01 -27.87 34.39
CA SER A 533 -12.18 -26.94 35.49
C SER A 533 -10.82 -26.35 35.89
N PRO A 534 -10.68 -25.01 35.97
CA PRO A 534 -9.42 -24.40 36.38
C PRO A 534 -9.04 -24.77 37.83
N ALA A 535 -10.02 -25.02 38.71
CA ALA A 535 -9.79 -25.32 40.12
C ALA A 535 -9.40 -26.78 40.38
N THR A 536 -9.96 -27.72 39.61
CA THR A 536 -9.79 -29.17 39.90
C THR A 536 -9.07 -29.94 38.80
N GLY A 537 -8.89 -29.35 37.61
CA GLY A 537 -8.39 -30.05 36.42
C GLY A 537 -9.35 -31.12 35.87
N LYS A 538 -10.53 -31.28 36.45
CA LYS A 538 -11.51 -32.28 36.01
C LYS A 538 -12.25 -31.84 34.75
N PRO A 539 -12.67 -32.76 33.87
CA PRO A 539 -13.43 -32.41 32.68
C PRO A 539 -14.76 -31.70 32.99
N VAL A 540 -15.18 -30.77 32.14
CA VAL A 540 -16.42 -30.00 32.28
C VAL A 540 -17.34 -30.23 31.09
N ASP A 541 -18.51 -30.81 31.35
CA ASP A 541 -19.57 -30.98 30.33
C ASP A 541 -20.34 -29.69 30.10
N GLY A 542 -20.78 -29.49 28.85
CA GLY A 542 -21.35 -28.23 28.40
C GLY A 542 -21.59 -28.21 26.89
N GLN A 543 -21.67 -27.01 26.35
CA GLN A 543 -21.91 -26.75 24.93
C GLN A 543 -20.79 -25.89 24.35
N VAL A 544 -20.45 -26.15 23.09
CA VAL A 544 -19.49 -25.41 22.29
C VAL A 544 -20.20 -24.94 21.02
N ASP A 545 -20.38 -23.63 20.90
CA ASP A 545 -20.89 -23.00 19.68
C ASP A 545 -19.70 -22.50 18.85
N VAL A 546 -19.69 -22.85 17.56
CA VAL A 546 -18.68 -22.37 16.61
C VAL A 546 -19.23 -21.12 15.92
N MET A 547 -18.51 -20.01 16.08
CA MET A 547 -18.85 -18.70 15.57
C MET A 547 -17.89 -18.32 14.44
N LEU A 548 -18.40 -17.88 13.29
CA LEU A 548 -17.60 -17.34 12.20
C LEU A 548 -18.02 -15.90 11.95
N THR A 549 -17.13 -14.95 12.21
CA THR A 549 -17.39 -13.51 11.96
C THR A 549 -18.70 -13.01 12.61
N GLY A 550 -18.98 -13.47 13.83
CA GLY A 550 -20.17 -13.09 14.61
C GLY A 550 -21.39 -14.01 14.44
N GLU A 551 -21.42 -14.83 13.41
CA GLU A 551 -22.55 -15.73 13.12
C GLU A 551 -22.27 -17.14 13.65
N LYS A 552 -23.26 -17.74 14.33
CA LYS A 552 -23.15 -19.13 14.78
C LYS A 552 -23.34 -20.08 13.59
N ILE A 553 -22.32 -20.88 13.29
CA ILE A 553 -22.34 -21.82 12.16
C ILE A 553 -22.50 -23.27 12.59
N ASN A 554 -22.21 -23.61 13.86
CA ASN A 554 -22.36 -24.97 14.37
C ASN A 554 -22.45 -25.01 15.91
N SER A 555 -22.87 -26.14 16.47
CA SER A 555 -22.96 -26.40 17.91
C SER A 555 -22.61 -27.86 18.23
N PHE A 556 -21.82 -28.06 19.28
CA PHE A 556 -21.38 -29.38 19.76
C PHE A 556 -21.60 -29.51 21.26
N ARG A 557 -21.76 -30.75 21.75
CA ARG A 557 -21.80 -31.05 23.19
C ARG A 557 -20.43 -31.52 23.67
N LEU A 558 -20.03 -31.07 24.85
CA LEU A 558 -18.91 -31.65 25.58
C LEU A 558 -19.41 -32.86 26.37
N ILE A 559 -18.79 -34.01 26.15
CA ILE A 559 -19.08 -35.26 26.86
C ILE A 559 -17.79 -35.71 27.54
N ASN A 560 -17.83 -35.84 28.87
CA ASN A 560 -16.64 -35.97 29.71
C ASN A 560 -15.60 -34.88 29.40
N GLY A 561 -16.07 -33.64 29.25
CA GLY A 561 -15.31 -32.46 28.86
C GLY A 561 -14.64 -32.52 27.48
N ARG A 562 -15.04 -33.43 26.60
CA ARG A 562 -14.43 -33.60 25.27
C ARG A 562 -15.38 -33.37 24.12
N ALA A 563 -14.85 -32.85 23.02
CA ALA A 563 -15.55 -32.77 21.73
C ALA A 563 -14.55 -32.88 20.58
N GLN A 564 -14.96 -33.49 19.47
CA GLN A 564 -14.19 -33.56 18.24
C GLN A 564 -15.02 -33.05 17.08
N PHE A 565 -14.47 -32.11 16.31
CA PHE A 565 -15.17 -31.48 15.21
C PHE A 565 -14.20 -30.83 14.23
N SER A 566 -14.71 -30.26 13.14
CA SER A 566 -13.94 -29.39 12.24
C SER A 566 -14.53 -28.00 12.23
N MET A 567 -13.67 -26.99 12.13
CA MET A 567 -14.09 -25.59 12.01
C MET A 567 -13.13 -24.80 11.10
N PRO A 568 -13.58 -23.70 10.46
CA PRO A 568 -12.69 -22.71 9.87
C PRO A 568 -11.66 -22.22 10.89
N VAL A 569 -10.40 -22.05 10.48
CA VAL A 569 -9.30 -21.64 11.37
C VAL A 569 -9.55 -20.31 12.08
N ASN A 570 -10.28 -19.40 11.44
CA ASN A 570 -10.67 -18.09 11.98
C ASN A 570 -11.95 -18.11 12.81
N ALA A 571 -12.57 -19.28 13.00
CA ALA A 571 -13.74 -19.37 13.86
C ALA A 571 -13.37 -19.25 15.35
N LEU A 572 -14.32 -18.75 16.13
CA LEU A 572 -14.28 -18.70 17.58
C LEU A 572 -15.15 -19.81 18.19
N LEU A 573 -14.75 -20.32 19.34
CA LEU A 573 -15.55 -21.19 20.20
C LEU A 573 -16.19 -20.35 21.29
N LYS A 574 -17.52 -20.30 21.36
CA LYS A 574 -18.28 -19.83 22.53
C LYS A 574 -18.66 -21.06 23.37
N ILE A 575 -18.09 -21.19 24.57
CA ILE A 575 -18.22 -22.38 25.42
C ILE A 575 -19.05 -22.02 26.66
N SER A 576 -20.08 -22.81 26.95
CA SER A 576 -20.99 -22.59 28.09
C SER A 576 -21.23 -23.89 28.86
N ALA A 577 -21.20 -23.83 30.19
CA ALA A 577 -21.54 -24.93 31.08
C ALA A 577 -22.23 -24.43 32.36
N ALA A 578 -23.04 -25.27 33.00
CA ALA A 578 -23.70 -24.91 34.24
C ALA A 578 -22.67 -24.62 35.35
N GLY A 579 -22.83 -23.49 36.03
CA GLY A 579 -21.91 -23.05 37.08
C GLY A 579 -20.61 -22.39 36.59
N TYR A 580 -20.44 -22.20 35.27
CA TYR A 580 -19.32 -21.50 34.66
C TYR A 580 -19.79 -20.26 33.89
N PRO A 581 -18.98 -19.19 33.79
CA PRO A 581 -19.26 -18.11 32.85
C PRO A 581 -19.20 -18.64 31.41
N THR A 582 -19.85 -17.97 30.45
CA THR A 582 -19.58 -18.27 29.03
C THR A 582 -18.22 -17.70 28.65
N ILE A 583 -17.39 -18.47 27.93
CA ILE A 583 -16.06 -18.05 27.50
C ILE A 583 -15.91 -18.12 25.97
N THR A 584 -15.05 -17.28 25.41
CA THR A 584 -14.78 -17.20 23.97
C THR A 584 -13.32 -17.48 23.67
N ARG A 585 -13.02 -18.41 22.77
CA ARG A 585 -11.64 -18.83 22.43
C ARG A 585 -11.43 -18.95 20.93
N GLY A 586 -10.29 -18.50 20.42
CA GLY A 586 -9.92 -18.63 19.02
C GLY A 586 -8.51 -19.18 18.84
N LEU A 587 -8.25 -19.83 17.71
CA LEU A 587 -6.91 -20.35 17.42
C LEU A 587 -5.85 -19.25 17.28
N TYR A 588 -6.26 -18.03 16.93
CA TYR A 588 -5.36 -16.88 16.78
C TYR A 588 -4.73 -16.43 18.09
N THR A 589 -5.54 -16.23 19.14
CA THR A 589 -5.11 -15.63 20.42
C THR A 589 -4.97 -16.61 21.58
N ASP A 590 -5.46 -17.84 21.44
CA ASP A 590 -5.61 -18.75 22.57
C ASP A 590 -4.97 -20.14 22.34
N TYR A 591 -4.50 -20.44 21.11
CA TYR A 591 -3.82 -21.69 20.80
C TYR A 591 -2.29 -21.54 20.88
N VAL A 592 -1.71 -21.99 22.00
CA VAL A 592 -0.28 -21.81 22.33
C VAL A 592 0.69 -22.19 21.20
N PRO A 593 0.53 -23.34 20.50
CA PRO A 593 1.44 -23.69 19.41
C PRO A 593 1.51 -22.64 18.29
N TYR A 594 0.39 -21.99 17.96
CA TYR A 594 0.38 -20.88 17.01
C TYR A 594 0.88 -19.58 17.64
N LEU A 595 0.49 -19.27 18.88
CA LEU A 595 0.99 -18.08 19.60
C LEU A 595 2.52 -18.03 19.64
N ASN A 596 3.19 -19.17 19.82
CA ASN A 596 4.66 -19.24 19.80
C ASN A 596 5.26 -18.83 18.44
N ILE A 597 4.58 -19.16 17.32
CA ILE A 597 5.01 -18.72 15.98
C ILE A 597 4.82 -17.21 15.86
N LEU A 598 3.63 -16.71 16.22
CA LEU A 598 3.29 -15.29 16.16
C LEU A 598 4.23 -14.43 17.02
N GLU A 599 4.49 -14.87 18.26
CA GLU A 599 5.38 -14.18 19.21
C GLU A 599 6.80 -14.05 18.64
N ARG A 600 7.37 -15.14 18.09
CA ARG A 600 8.73 -15.14 17.52
C ARG A 600 8.88 -14.13 16.38
N ILE A 601 7.82 -13.92 15.60
CA ILE A 601 7.80 -12.92 14.52
C ILE A 601 7.68 -11.52 15.14
N ALA A 602 6.69 -11.32 16.01
CA ALA A 602 6.35 -10.02 16.59
C ALA A 602 7.42 -9.45 17.54
N ASN A 603 8.15 -10.29 18.28
CA ASN A 603 9.23 -9.84 19.17
C ASN A 603 10.60 -9.78 18.49
N GLY A 604 10.70 -10.16 17.22
CA GLY A 604 11.92 -10.04 16.44
C GLY A 604 12.95 -11.15 16.67
N LYS A 605 12.65 -12.20 17.45
CA LYS A 605 13.55 -13.34 17.70
C LYS A 605 13.91 -14.11 16.42
N TRP A 606 13.11 -13.97 15.35
CA TRP A 606 13.45 -14.49 14.04
C TRP A 606 14.82 -13.99 13.51
N ARG A 607 15.30 -12.83 13.96
CA ARG A 607 16.63 -12.29 13.60
C ARG A 607 17.80 -13.03 14.25
N GLU A 608 17.56 -13.89 15.23
CA GLU A 608 18.64 -14.65 15.88
C GLU A 608 19.14 -15.81 15.01
N LYS A 609 18.37 -16.18 13.98
CA LYS A 609 18.77 -17.17 12.97
C LYS A 609 20.00 -16.70 12.21
N ASP A 610 20.99 -17.58 12.05
CA ASP A 610 22.13 -17.43 11.14
C ASP A 610 22.82 -16.05 11.18
N ASN A 611 22.95 -15.44 12.37
CA ASN A 611 23.54 -14.11 12.61
C ASN A 611 22.81 -12.92 11.94
N TRP A 612 21.54 -13.08 11.54
CA TRP A 612 20.76 -12.02 10.89
C TRP A 612 20.64 -10.75 11.72
N LYS A 613 20.68 -10.85 13.05
CA LYS A 613 20.62 -9.72 13.99
C LYS A 613 21.60 -8.59 13.65
N ASN A 614 22.75 -8.92 13.06
CA ASN A 614 23.80 -7.97 12.72
C ASN A 614 23.87 -7.64 11.22
N THR A 615 23.06 -8.29 10.37
CA THR A 615 23.21 -8.21 8.92
C THR A 615 21.95 -7.82 8.18
N ILE A 616 20.77 -7.97 8.81
CA ILE A 616 19.49 -7.51 8.26
C ILE A 616 19.15 -6.11 8.77
N ASN A 617 18.77 -5.21 7.86
CA ASN A 617 18.36 -3.85 8.18
C ASN A 617 16.85 -3.75 8.36
N GLY A 618 16.42 -2.66 9.02
CA GLY A 618 15.01 -2.33 9.14
C GLY A 618 14.30 -2.31 7.80
N GLY A 619 13.09 -2.88 7.74
CA GLY A 619 12.31 -3.01 6.49
C GLY A 619 12.61 -4.28 5.70
N GLN A 620 13.56 -5.12 6.13
CA GLN A 620 13.93 -6.35 5.44
C GLN A 620 13.46 -7.55 6.27
N VAL A 621 12.57 -8.38 5.71
CA VAL A 621 12.03 -9.60 6.34
C VAL A 621 11.87 -10.66 5.25
N PRO A 622 12.66 -11.75 5.26
CA PRO A 622 12.51 -12.84 4.29
C PRO A 622 11.16 -13.57 4.42
N TRP A 623 10.64 -14.10 3.32
CA TRP A 623 9.40 -14.89 3.32
C TRP A 623 9.42 -16.05 4.32
N SER A 624 10.57 -16.71 4.50
CA SER A 624 10.71 -17.85 5.43
C SER A 624 10.39 -17.50 6.89
N VAL A 625 10.48 -16.23 7.28
CA VAL A 625 10.14 -15.75 8.63
C VAL A 625 8.67 -15.99 8.96
N PHE A 626 7.76 -15.86 7.97
CA PHE A 626 6.32 -16.00 8.17
C PHE A 626 5.86 -17.44 8.36
N GLU A 627 6.73 -18.43 8.11
CA GLU A 627 6.49 -19.85 8.44
C GLU A 627 5.13 -20.37 7.93
N PHE A 628 4.73 -20.03 6.69
CA PHE A 628 3.38 -20.33 6.16
C PHE A 628 3.01 -21.82 6.25
N GLU A 629 3.84 -22.72 5.71
CA GLU A 629 3.58 -24.17 5.74
C GLU A 629 3.57 -24.75 7.15
N LYS A 630 4.45 -24.26 8.04
CA LYS A 630 4.46 -24.68 9.45
C LYS A 630 3.21 -24.21 10.18
N THR A 631 2.77 -22.98 9.92
CA THR A 631 1.52 -22.42 10.47
C THR A 631 0.32 -23.26 10.02
N LYS A 632 0.25 -23.59 8.72
CA LYS A 632 -0.78 -24.47 8.15
C LYS A 632 -0.77 -25.86 8.80
N ALA A 633 0.40 -26.46 8.99
CA ALA A 633 0.52 -27.76 9.65
C ALA A 633 0.02 -27.71 11.11
N VAL A 634 0.45 -26.70 11.88
CA VAL A 634 0.03 -26.49 13.28
C VAL A 634 -1.48 -26.29 13.40
N LEU A 635 -2.10 -25.59 12.44
CA LEU A 635 -3.53 -25.26 12.48
C LEU A 635 -4.41 -26.32 11.82
N SER A 636 -3.87 -27.29 11.08
CA SER A 636 -4.66 -28.33 10.41
C SER A 636 -5.21 -29.38 11.37
N ALA A 637 -4.44 -29.72 12.41
CA ALA A 637 -4.81 -30.72 13.42
C ALA A 637 -4.50 -30.20 14.83
N VAL A 638 -5.54 -29.72 15.49
CA VAL A 638 -5.44 -28.97 16.75
C VAL A 638 -5.86 -29.88 17.90
N LYS A 639 -4.91 -30.24 18.75
CA LYS A 639 -5.19 -30.80 20.09
C LYS A 639 -5.21 -29.66 21.08
N TRP A 640 -6.36 -29.40 21.69
CA TRP A 640 -6.55 -28.20 22.50
C TRP A 640 -7.14 -28.53 23.86
N GLU A 641 -6.39 -28.23 24.90
CA GLU A 641 -6.91 -28.18 26.26
C GLU A 641 -7.25 -26.73 26.63
N ILE A 642 -8.49 -26.48 27.04
CA ILE A 642 -8.98 -25.18 27.47
C ILE A 642 -9.35 -25.27 28.94
N LYS A 643 -8.76 -24.40 29.76
CA LYS A 643 -9.23 -24.16 31.13
C LYS A 643 -10.48 -23.29 31.06
N PHE A 644 -11.53 -23.69 31.77
CA PHE A 644 -12.81 -23.00 31.79
C PHE A 644 -12.76 -21.74 32.69
N GLU A 645 -11.99 -20.75 32.27
CA GLU A 645 -11.76 -19.50 32.98
C GLU A 645 -12.02 -18.31 32.05
N ALA A 646 -12.52 -17.18 32.56
CA ALA A 646 -12.65 -15.98 31.73
C ALA A 646 -11.26 -15.38 31.45
N ASN A 647 -11.06 -14.82 30.26
CA ASN A 647 -9.88 -14.01 29.93
C ASN A 647 -10.25 -12.52 29.83
N GLU A 648 -9.25 -11.68 29.63
CA GLU A 648 -9.42 -10.23 29.52
C GLU A 648 -10.24 -9.76 28.30
N ARG A 649 -10.46 -10.63 27.30
CA ARG A 649 -11.24 -10.33 26.09
C ARG A 649 -12.75 -10.56 26.27
N GLU A 650 -13.19 -11.30 27.28
CA GLU A 650 -14.62 -11.64 27.44
C GLU A 650 -15.53 -10.42 27.54
N GLY A 651 -15.07 -9.35 28.22
CA GLY A 651 -15.79 -8.08 28.28
C GLY A 651 -15.85 -7.34 26.95
N LEU A 652 -14.84 -7.50 26.10
CA LEU A 652 -14.71 -6.77 24.82
C LEU A 652 -15.61 -7.36 23.73
N TRP A 653 -15.88 -8.66 23.76
CA TRP A 653 -16.69 -9.31 22.73
C TRP A 653 -18.10 -8.75 22.65
N LYS A 654 -18.73 -8.47 23.79
CA LYS A 654 -20.09 -7.92 23.81
C LYS A 654 -20.14 -6.53 23.18
N ASP A 655 -19.20 -5.67 23.54
CA ASP A 655 -19.14 -4.30 23.04
C ASP A 655 -18.81 -4.29 21.54
N PHE A 656 -17.88 -5.15 21.10
CA PHE A 656 -17.52 -5.31 19.69
C PHE A 656 -18.64 -5.92 18.83
N ASP A 657 -19.31 -6.96 19.33
CA ASP A 657 -20.46 -7.57 18.66
C ASP A 657 -21.59 -6.54 18.49
N GLY A 658 -21.77 -5.61 19.45
CA GLY A 658 -22.80 -4.56 19.39
C GLY A 658 -22.54 -3.42 18.38
N LEU A 659 -21.40 -3.41 17.69
CA LEU A 659 -21.07 -2.40 16.66
C LEU A 659 -21.70 -2.69 15.29
N PHE A 660 -22.11 -3.94 15.05
CA PHE A 660 -22.59 -4.45 13.76
C PHE A 660 -23.99 -5.06 13.92
#